data_AF-V7PWQ4-F1
#
_entry.id   AF-V7PWQ4-F1
#
_cell.length_a   1.000
_cell.length_b   1.000
_cell.length_c   1.000
_cell.angle_alpha   90.00
_cell.angle_beta   90.00
_cell.angle_gamma   90.00
#
_symmetry.space_group_name_H-M   'P 1'
#
loop_
_entity.id
_entity.type
_entity.pdbx_description
1 polymer ?
#
loop_
_entity_poly.entity_id
_entity_poly.type
_entity_poly.pdbx_seq_one_letter_code
_entity_poly.pdbx_strand_id
1 'polypeptide(L)'
;MKNIKIFLFIFVLIFSIGMFSKAFAIDDIATVNIQCNSGPDGYTKFADENETYSNLPAGSYNVAFGCLSSFNYNNTPLPSSVCTADGVGVEDPFPEAVKACFYKLNVINYTLSVTKTGTGSGTVTSDPTGISCGIDCEESYASNTYVELTATSASGSVFAGWSGACTNTVGKCAVTMDATKTANAIFTANPVLTVTKTDPSNSATITSTPAGGISCGADCSESYTLGTDVTINAPAVSGYSVSISNGCTATGAVGVGASCSVTMNTDKTIDVIYSLAGNAVLTVTKEGSGTVTSDPTGISCGIDCNQSYTTGTYVELTATPDSGSVFAGWVSDDCNNTIGKCAVTMDKSKTVKAIFKYTHTVTFDGNGATSGSTATQTFIEGETKALNANGYTRTDYIFAGWNTLANGTGTSYADQANYTMGTSNVILYAIWTSNIVMSGSLTTSNCTISAGNSSCTTSLSWTTTNPVATSAVTTPTNITVGSGNNSSATYTINYNSTRTFYLYNNGVLLDQETPTATCISGTAWDSVTSTCKSTSNMIGTITATNCTIPLNGTSCNIPITWSTTNPVGISQVTTPINVVVGNGNFGSATFSTGATGMRTFYLYNDTQELGTATAQAVCATGSTWASGSCVDTSSTVTLTMAKNTLSTGTGTVTDGIKSCGGTCTSVTSSYLSGSYVRISATPDTGSVFAGWSGWVSGGANPTSYLLLDRNRTIRALFNSTTPVSYNLSVIVSGNGTIISNPTGINCNISPTADCTESYSSGTSVVLFPTTTSTDTLTWSGDCNASGQVTMDANKTCTATFTPTTPTDDSVPTISSFIVTDRIIIGANATATWSSSLTNSCLIRNANTLVNVATGLPPSGTHILSPIEDTTYELVCVNDSGSSVSSDPDELVKVIDPDYIEN
;
A
#
# COMPACT_ATOMS: atom_id res chain seq x y z
N MET A 1 11.90 -48.18 20.14
CA MET A 1 12.48 -48.20 21.51
C MET A 1 11.42 -48.70 22.48
N LYS A 2 11.80 -49.38 23.59
CA LYS A 2 11.01 -49.74 24.80
C LYS A 2 9.56 -50.27 24.57
N ASN A 3 9.27 -51.57 24.72
CA ASN A 3 9.17 -52.39 25.95
C ASN A 3 7.97 -52.09 26.88
N ILE A 4 6.99 -53.02 26.91
CA ILE A 4 6.36 -53.73 28.05
C ILE A 4 5.14 -54.49 27.46
N LYS A 5 4.93 -55.82 27.52
CA LYS A 5 5.12 -56.95 28.46
C LYS A 5 3.92 -57.24 29.41
N ILE A 6 3.31 -58.41 29.15
CA ILE A 6 2.78 -59.40 30.12
C ILE A 6 1.48 -59.03 30.86
N PHE A 7 0.40 -59.77 30.57
CA PHE A 7 -0.06 -60.85 31.48
C PHE A 7 -0.71 -61.99 30.70
N LEU A 8 -0.78 -63.18 31.32
CA LEU A 8 -1.21 -64.44 30.72
C LEU A 8 -1.86 -65.32 31.80
N PHE A 9 -2.85 -66.16 31.43
CA PHE A 9 -3.35 -67.31 32.22
C PHE A 9 -4.14 -66.96 33.52
N ILE A 10 -5.15 -67.72 34.01
CA ILE A 10 -5.78 -68.98 33.53
C ILE A 10 -7.17 -69.23 34.21
N PHE A 11 -7.81 -70.36 33.86
CA PHE A 11 -8.89 -71.10 34.56
C PHE A 11 -10.38 -70.77 34.29
N VAL A 12 -11.22 -71.74 34.71
CA VAL A 12 -12.56 -72.12 34.23
C VAL A 12 -13.41 -72.52 35.43
N LEU A 13 -14.71 -72.17 35.47
CA LEU A 13 -15.79 -73.08 35.94
C LEU A 13 -17.20 -72.58 35.56
N ILE A 14 -18.23 -73.33 36.00
CA ILE A 14 -19.64 -73.26 35.60
C ILE A 14 -20.50 -72.83 36.81
N PHE A 15 -21.50 -71.92 36.65
CA PHE A 15 -22.92 -72.05 37.11
C PHE A 15 -23.74 -70.72 37.07
N SER A 16 -24.99 -70.84 36.60
CA SER A 16 -26.25 -70.17 37.04
C SER A 16 -26.55 -68.64 36.99
N ILE A 17 -27.67 -68.35 36.27
CA ILE A 17 -28.91 -67.62 36.69
C ILE A 17 -28.90 -66.08 36.89
N GLY A 18 -29.89 -65.42 36.24
CA GLY A 18 -30.43 -64.08 36.57
C GLY A 18 -30.89 -63.29 35.33
N MET A 19 -32.19 -63.20 34.98
CA MET A 19 -33.16 -62.16 35.39
C MET A 19 -32.68 -60.71 35.15
N PHE A 20 -33.38 -59.81 34.45
CA PHE A 20 -34.83 -59.64 34.16
C PHE A 20 -35.08 -59.21 32.69
N SER A 21 -36.26 -59.45 32.08
CA SER A 21 -37.41 -58.52 32.18
C SER A 21 -38.77 -59.17 31.86
N LYS A 22 -39.83 -58.57 32.45
CA LYS A 22 -41.26 -58.97 32.41
C LYS A 22 -42.01 -58.24 31.27
N ALA A 23 -43.27 -58.57 30.88
CA ALA A 23 -44.12 -59.78 30.93
C ALA A 23 -45.51 -59.42 30.32
N PHE A 24 -46.48 -60.35 30.40
CA PHE A 24 -47.90 -60.31 29.92
C PHE A 24 -48.07 -60.44 28.39
N ALA A 25 -49.05 -61.20 27.87
CA ALA A 25 -49.90 -62.32 28.36
C ALA A 25 -50.49 -63.03 27.09
N ILE A 26 -51.15 -64.20 27.05
CA ILE A 26 -52.14 -64.85 27.93
C ILE A 26 -52.06 -66.40 27.76
N ASP A 27 -52.35 -67.13 28.83
CA ASP A 27 -52.76 -68.55 29.04
C ASP A 27 -52.31 -69.71 28.11
N ASP A 28 -51.83 -70.77 28.78
CA ASP A 28 -51.68 -72.13 28.24
C ASP A 28 -53.04 -72.82 27.98
N ILE A 29 -53.13 -73.56 26.87
CA ILE A 29 -53.96 -74.79 26.80
C ILE A 29 -53.02 -75.94 26.47
N ALA A 30 -52.73 -76.77 27.48
CA ALA A 30 -51.82 -77.90 27.38
C ALA A 30 -52.46 -79.07 26.60
N THR A 31 -52.33 -79.05 25.27
CA THR A 31 -52.74 -80.18 24.41
C THR A 31 -51.61 -81.20 24.31
N VAL A 32 -51.68 -82.27 25.10
CA VAL A 32 -50.75 -83.41 24.99
C VAL A 32 -51.02 -84.15 23.67
N ASN A 33 -50.14 -83.95 22.69
CA ASN A 33 -50.18 -84.69 21.43
C ASN A 33 -49.85 -86.17 21.68
N ILE A 34 -50.89 -87.03 21.72
CA ILE A 34 -50.71 -88.47 21.62
C ILE A 34 -50.35 -88.80 20.17
N GLN A 35 -49.10 -89.19 19.93
CA GLN A 35 -48.66 -89.62 18.60
C GLN A 35 -49.29 -90.96 18.22
N CYS A 36 -50.13 -90.95 17.18
CA CYS A 36 -50.57 -92.16 16.50
C CYS A 36 -49.72 -92.36 15.23
N ASN A 37 -48.60 -93.07 15.34
CA ASN A 37 -47.80 -93.46 14.18
C ASN A 37 -48.57 -94.47 13.31
N SER A 38 -48.56 -94.27 12.00
CA SER A 38 -49.15 -95.19 11.03
C SER A 38 -48.28 -96.44 10.83
N GLY A 39 -48.80 -97.60 11.27
CA GLY A 39 -48.26 -98.91 10.90
C GLY A 39 -48.81 -99.40 9.55
N PRO A 40 -48.07 -100.23 8.80
CA PRO A 40 -48.48 -100.70 7.48
C PRO A 40 -49.47 -101.88 7.56
N ASP A 41 -50.75 -101.60 7.79
CA ASP A 41 -51.89 -102.46 7.42
C ASP A 41 -53.19 -101.64 7.46
N GLY A 42 -53.75 -101.33 6.31
CA GLY A 42 -54.78 -100.28 6.14
C GLY A 42 -56.20 -100.66 6.58
N TYR A 43 -56.45 -100.87 7.88
CA TYR A 43 -57.79 -101.05 8.44
C TYR A 43 -57.97 -100.38 9.81
N THR A 44 -58.72 -99.28 9.88
CA THR A 44 -59.17 -98.68 11.15
C THR A 44 -60.39 -99.43 11.68
N LYS A 45 -60.24 -100.19 12.78
CA LYS A 45 -61.38 -100.71 13.53
C LYS A 45 -61.93 -99.65 14.48
N PHE A 46 -63.23 -99.41 14.40
CA PHE A 46 -63.98 -98.94 15.57
C PHE A 46 -64.29 -100.14 16.48
N ALA A 47 -64.20 -99.93 17.79
CA ALA A 47 -64.74 -100.81 18.80
C ALA A 47 -65.59 -99.96 19.73
N ASP A 48 -66.84 -100.37 19.91
CA ASP A 48 -67.82 -99.75 20.81
C ASP A 48 -68.07 -100.69 22.02
N GLU A 49 -68.76 -100.16 23.02
CA GLU A 49 -68.76 -100.61 24.41
C GLU A 49 -69.37 -102.01 24.69
N ASN A 50 -68.78 -102.72 25.66
CA ASN A 50 -69.51 -103.15 26.87
C ASN A 50 -68.59 -103.64 28.00
N GLU A 51 -68.70 -103.05 29.20
CA GLU A 51 -69.31 -103.75 30.37
C GLU A 51 -69.45 -102.83 31.62
N THR A 52 -70.68 -102.34 31.82
CA THR A 52 -71.38 -102.23 33.13
C THR A 52 -70.95 -101.25 34.26
N TYR A 53 -71.80 -100.23 34.44
CA TYR A 53 -72.42 -99.74 35.70
C TYR A 53 -71.61 -99.18 36.89
N SER A 54 -71.81 -97.88 37.18
CA SER A 54 -72.31 -97.42 38.51
C SER A 54 -72.96 -96.02 38.48
N ASN A 55 -74.30 -95.98 38.53
CA ASN A 55 -75.23 -94.93 39.00
C ASN A 55 -74.75 -93.45 39.09
N LEU A 56 -75.21 -92.57 38.17
CA LEU A 56 -76.38 -91.66 38.29
C LEU A 56 -76.07 -90.25 38.86
N PRO A 57 -76.87 -89.19 38.60
CA PRO A 57 -78.13 -89.13 37.83
C PRO A 57 -78.10 -88.21 36.59
N ALA A 58 -79.21 -88.17 35.84
CA ALA A 58 -79.33 -87.50 34.54
C ALA A 58 -79.54 -85.97 34.62
N GLY A 59 -79.10 -85.25 33.57
CA GLY A 59 -79.32 -83.80 33.41
C GLY A 59 -79.01 -83.26 32.01
N SER A 60 -80.01 -83.29 31.12
CA SER A 60 -80.09 -82.50 29.87
C SER A 60 -78.94 -82.57 28.86
N TYR A 61 -79.01 -83.51 27.92
CA TYR A 61 -78.23 -83.48 26.68
C TYR A 61 -78.70 -82.37 25.73
N ASN A 62 -77.75 -81.71 25.05
CA ASN A 62 -77.98 -81.01 23.77
C ASN A 62 -76.64 -80.76 23.06
N VAL A 63 -76.03 -81.81 22.52
CA VAL A 63 -74.93 -81.67 21.54
C VAL A 63 -75.54 -81.88 20.15
N ALA A 64 -75.85 -80.77 19.48
CA ALA A 64 -76.52 -80.82 18.18
C ALA A 64 -75.56 -81.26 17.07
N PHE A 65 -75.97 -82.25 16.28
CA PHE A 65 -75.35 -82.54 14.97
C PHE A 65 -75.71 -81.43 13.96
N GLY A 66 -75.08 -80.27 14.12
CA GLY A 66 -75.26 -79.08 13.30
C GLY A 66 -74.32 -79.03 12.09
N CYS A 67 -74.31 -80.05 11.24
CA CYS A 67 -73.62 -79.97 9.95
C CYS A 67 -74.55 -79.34 8.90
N LEU A 68 -74.23 -78.09 8.51
CA LEU A 68 -74.88 -77.29 7.46
C LEU A 68 -76.33 -76.87 7.78
N SER A 69 -76.79 -75.67 7.43
CA SER A 69 -76.11 -74.44 6.99
C SER A 69 -77.10 -73.26 7.08
N SER A 70 -76.63 -72.03 6.87
CA SER A 70 -77.47 -71.08 6.12
C SER A 70 -76.65 -70.04 5.36
N PHE A 71 -76.70 -70.12 4.04
CA PHE A 71 -77.06 -68.95 3.23
C PHE A 71 -78.10 -69.40 2.20
N ASN A 72 -79.23 -68.70 2.17
CA ASN A 72 -80.24 -68.80 1.12
C ASN A 72 -79.71 -68.10 -0.17
N TYR A 73 -80.22 -68.31 -1.39
CA TYR A 73 -81.53 -68.86 -1.80
C TYR A 73 -81.54 -69.33 -3.27
N ASN A 74 -82.65 -69.98 -3.69
CA ASN A 74 -83.08 -70.31 -5.08
C ASN A 74 -82.35 -71.46 -5.81
N ASN A 75 -83.03 -72.38 -6.54
CA ASN A 75 -84.48 -72.56 -6.72
C ASN A 75 -84.89 -74.05 -6.97
N THR A 76 -86.20 -74.29 -7.02
CA THR A 76 -86.96 -75.56 -7.08
C THR A 76 -87.07 -76.19 -8.50
N PRO A 77 -87.76 -77.36 -8.74
CA PRO A 77 -87.80 -78.66 -8.01
C PRO A 77 -87.90 -79.97 -8.89
N LEU A 78 -87.66 -81.16 -8.28
CA LEU A 78 -88.22 -82.52 -8.61
C LEU A 78 -87.95 -83.15 -10.01
N PRO A 79 -88.35 -84.41 -10.33
CA PRO A 79 -88.84 -85.58 -9.52
C PRO A 79 -87.78 -86.72 -9.41
N SER A 80 -87.77 -87.72 -8.51
CA SER A 80 -88.76 -88.59 -7.82
C SER A 80 -89.14 -89.91 -8.55
N SER A 81 -88.42 -91.01 -8.23
CA SER A 81 -88.71 -92.47 -8.35
C SER A 81 -87.37 -93.25 -8.15
N VAL A 82 -87.19 -94.57 -7.98
CA VAL A 82 -87.98 -95.84 -7.91
C VAL A 82 -87.28 -96.74 -6.85
N CYS A 83 -87.84 -97.70 -6.09
CA CYS A 83 -89.11 -97.87 -5.36
C CYS A 83 -88.99 -99.09 -4.41
N THR A 84 -89.51 -99.00 -3.17
CA THR A 84 -90.14 -100.08 -2.35
C THR A 84 -89.36 -101.33 -1.89
N ALA A 85 -89.85 -101.93 -0.79
CA ALA A 85 -89.46 -103.25 -0.27
C ALA A 85 -90.69 -104.03 0.25
N ASP A 86 -90.57 -105.37 0.22
CA ASP A 86 -91.36 -106.41 0.91
C ASP A 86 -90.39 -107.61 1.08
N GLY A 87 -90.46 -108.57 2.03
CA GLY A 87 -91.59 -109.09 2.80
C GLY A 87 -92.13 -110.38 2.13
N VAL A 88 -92.28 -111.56 2.74
CA VAL A 88 -91.97 -112.17 4.07
C VAL A 88 -91.87 -113.70 3.81
N GLY A 89 -91.13 -114.60 4.49
CA GLY A 89 -90.20 -114.56 5.65
C GLY A 89 -90.17 -115.97 6.32
N VAL A 90 -89.08 -116.35 7.01
CA VAL A 90 -88.94 -117.64 7.76
C VAL A 90 -88.14 -117.40 9.06
N GLU A 91 -88.37 -118.20 10.10
CA GLU A 91 -87.97 -117.97 11.51
C GLU A 91 -86.51 -118.33 11.83
N ASP A 92 -85.79 -117.40 12.49
CA ASP A 92 -84.91 -117.62 13.66
C ASP A 92 -84.56 -116.24 14.31
N PRO A 93 -84.03 -116.15 15.55
CA PRO A 93 -84.34 -115.00 16.42
C PRO A 93 -83.26 -113.91 16.51
N PHE A 94 -83.40 -112.83 15.73
CA PHE A 94 -82.63 -111.58 15.92
C PHE A 94 -83.43 -110.30 15.58
N PRO A 95 -83.78 -109.50 16.59
CA PRO A 95 -83.86 -108.04 16.50
C PRO A 95 -82.80 -107.39 17.44
N GLU A 96 -82.28 -106.19 17.20
CA GLU A 96 -82.65 -105.14 16.25
C GLU A 96 -81.44 -104.70 15.39
N ALA A 97 -81.67 -104.27 14.15
CA ALA A 97 -80.61 -103.77 13.26
C ALA A 97 -81.05 -102.51 12.51
N VAL A 98 -80.51 -101.35 12.89
CA VAL A 98 -80.80 -100.06 12.24
C VAL A 98 -80.04 -99.97 10.91
N LYS A 99 -80.76 -99.96 9.78
CA LYS A 99 -80.17 -99.80 8.45
C LYS A 99 -79.78 -98.34 8.16
N ALA A 100 -78.51 -98.01 8.36
CA ALA A 100 -77.93 -96.76 7.85
C ALA A 100 -77.73 -96.84 6.32
N CYS A 101 -78.23 -95.84 5.58
CA CYS A 101 -78.02 -95.72 4.13
C CYS A 101 -76.75 -94.89 3.85
N PHE A 102 -75.62 -95.55 3.64
CA PHE A 102 -74.38 -94.90 3.23
C PHE A 102 -74.45 -94.50 1.75
N TYR A 103 -74.59 -93.21 1.47
CA TYR A 103 -74.33 -92.68 0.13
C TYR A 103 -72.80 -92.61 -0.07
N LYS A 104 -72.27 -93.35 -1.06
CA LYS A 104 -70.87 -93.19 -1.47
C LYS A 104 -70.75 -91.87 -2.22
N LEU A 105 -70.45 -90.79 -1.50
CA LEU A 105 -70.16 -89.48 -2.10
C LEU A 105 -68.92 -89.62 -2.98
N ASN A 106 -69.11 -89.68 -4.30
CA ASN A 106 -68.04 -89.93 -5.24
C ASN A 106 -67.30 -88.63 -5.57
N VAL A 107 -66.54 -88.13 -4.60
CA VAL A 107 -65.70 -86.93 -4.76
C VAL A 107 -64.71 -87.17 -5.89
N ILE A 108 -64.83 -86.39 -6.96
CA ILE A 108 -63.85 -86.37 -8.04
C ILE A 108 -62.68 -85.54 -7.54
N ASN A 109 -61.54 -86.18 -7.32
CA ASN A 109 -60.28 -85.50 -7.03
C ASN A 109 -59.50 -85.29 -8.32
N TYR A 110 -58.74 -84.19 -8.37
CA TYR A 110 -57.82 -83.86 -9.45
C TYR A 110 -56.45 -83.55 -8.87
N THR A 111 -55.42 -84.11 -9.48
CA THR A 111 -54.04 -83.88 -9.05
C THR A 111 -53.54 -82.53 -9.55
N LEU A 112 -52.93 -81.74 -8.67
CA LEU A 112 -52.15 -80.57 -9.01
C LEU A 112 -50.67 -80.92 -8.86
N SER A 113 -49.96 -81.00 -9.99
CA SER A 113 -48.52 -81.20 -10.01
C SER A 113 -47.79 -79.86 -10.10
N VAL A 114 -46.72 -79.68 -9.33
CA VAL A 114 -45.81 -78.53 -9.44
C VAL A 114 -44.48 -78.96 -10.03
N THR A 115 -44.07 -78.34 -11.13
CA THR A 115 -42.70 -78.47 -11.64
C THR A 115 -41.87 -77.24 -11.27
N LYS A 116 -40.56 -77.41 -11.13
CA LYS A 116 -39.59 -76.31 -10.99
C LYS A 116 -38.68 -76.32 -12.21
N THR A 117 -38.47 -75.15 -12.79
CA THR A 117 -37.87 -74.97 -14.12
C THR A 117 -36.97 -73.73 -14.14
N GLY A 118 -36.13 -73.61 -15.18
CA GLY A 118 -35.09 -72.57 -15.28
C GLY A 118 -33.75 -73.02 -14.71
N THR A 119 -32.85 -72.07 -14.47
CA THR A 119 -31.47 -72.31 -14.02
C THR A 119 -31.26 -72.13 -12.51
N GLY A 120 -32.19 -71.45 -11.84
CA GLY A 120 -32.13 -71.17 -10.40
C GLY A 120 -32.81 -72.26 -9.57
N SER A 121 -32.83 -72.04 -8.26
CA SER A 121 -33.49 -72.95 -7.32
C SER A 121 -34.40 -72.22 -6.33
N GLY A 122 -35.29 -72.98 -5.70
CA GLY A 122 -36.31 -72.49 -4.78
C GLY A 122 -37.30 -73.58 -4.38
N THR A 123 -38.31 -73.20 -3.61
CA THR A 123 -39.41 -74.04 -3.14
C THR A 123 -40.76 -73.45 -3.55
N VAL A 124 -41.80 -74.28 -3.54
CA VAL A 124 -43.20 -73.87 -3.71
C VAL A 124 -44.02 -74.51 -2.60
N THR A 125 -44.93 -73.75 -1.99
CA THR A 125 -45.92 -74.25 -1.03
C THR A 125 -47.34 -73.90 -1.49
N SER A 126 -48.34 -74.67 -1.05
CA SER A 126 -49.76 -74.42 -1.34
C SER A 126 -50.57 -73.98 -0.11
N ASP A 127 -51.64 -73.25 -0.37
CA ASP A 127 -52.78 -73.05 0.53
C ASP A 127 -54.09 -73.38 -0.24
N PRO A 128 -54.90 -74.40 0.12
CA PRO A 128 -54.72 -75.32 1.24
C PRO A 128 -53.42 -76.14 1.20
N THR A 129 -52.87 -76.41 2.38
CA THR A 129 -51.62 -77.15 2.56
C THR A 129 -51.69 -78.56 1.99
N GLY A 130 -50.70 -78.91 1.17
CA GLY A 130 -50.47 -80.27 0.66
C GLY A 130 -49.17 -80.31 -0.13
N ILE A 131 -49.01 -79.41 -1.10
CA ILE A 131 -47.78 -79.28 -1.88
C ILE A 131 -46.72 -78.52 -1.08
N SER A 132 -45.51 -79.10 -1.00
CA SER A 132 -44.31 -78.51 -0.40
C SER A 132 -43.09 -78.91 -1.22
N CYS A 133 -43.01 -78.32 -2.42
CA CYS A 133 -42.12 -78.75 -3.52
C CYS A 133 -40.68 -78.26 -3.32
N GLY A 134 -40.13 -78.53 -2.14
CA GLY A 134 -38.74 -78.94 -1.97
C GLY A 134 -38.59 -80.48 -1.90
N ILE A 135 -39.64 -81.19 -1.47
CA ILE A 135 -39.67 -82.65 -1.32
C ILE A 135 -40.92 -83.25 -1.98
N ASP A 136 -42.09 -82.64 -1.78
CA ASP A 136 -43.37 -83.14 -2.30
C ASP A 136 -44.02 -82.13 -3.26
N CYS A 137 -44.32 -82.57 -4.47
CA CYS A 137 -44.69 -81.71 -5.59
C CYS A 137 -46.06 -82.06 -6.20
N GLU A 138 -46.81 -83.04 -5.70
CA GLU A 138 -48.10 -83.44 -6.26
C GLU A 138 -49.15 -83.70 -5.16
N GLU A 139 -50.31 -83.05 -5.24
CA GLU A 139 -51.43 -83.27 -4.29
C GLU A 139 -52.77 -83.43 -5.02
N SER A 140 -53.67 -84.24 -4.47
CA SER A 140 -54.98 -84.58 -5.04
C SER A 140 -56.12 -83.84 -4.34
N TYR A 141 -56.45 -82.66 -4.84
CA TYR A 141 -57.53 -81.82 -4.32
C TYR A 141 -58.91 -82.22 -4.87
N ALA A 142 -59.97 -81.89 -4.13
CA ALA A 142 -61.34 -82.10 -4.60
C ALA A 142 -61.70 -81.14 -5.75
N SER A 143 -62.63 -81.58 -6.61
CA SER A 143 -63.13 -80.76 -7.71
C SER A 143 -63.72 -79.44 -7.22
N ASN A 144 -63.31 -78.34 -7.85
CA ASN A 144 -63.59 -76.93 -7.50
C ASN A 144 -62.86 -76.38 -6.26
N THR A 145 -61.91 -77.10 -5.65
CA THR A 145 -60.99 -76.49 -4.68
C THR A 145 -60.16 -75.39 -5.36
N TYR A 146 -60.07 -74.22 -4.72
CA TYR A 146 -59.14 -73.16 -5.05
C TYR A 146 -57.83 -73.38 -4.29
N VAL A 147 -56.70 -73.39 -5.00
CA VAL A 147 -55.36 -73.61 -4.45
C VAL A 147 -54.48 -72.42 -4.83
N GLU A 148 -53.80 -71.83 -3.85
CA GLU A 148 -52.86 -70.74 -4.03
C GLU A 148 -51.43 -71.21 -3.78
N LEU A 149 -50.61 -71.20 -4.83
CA LEU A 149 -49.20 -71.57 -4.79
C LEU A 149 -48.31 -70.35 -4.55
N THR A 150 -47.41 -70.44 -3.57
CA THR A 150 -46.41 -69.41 -3.24
C THR A 150 -45.02 -69.94 -3.57
N ALA A 151 -44.24 -69.20 -4.36
CA ALA A 151 -42.85 -69.55 -4.70
C ALA A 151 -41.86 -68.72 -3.88
N THR A 152 -40.82 -69.38 -3.35
CA THR A 152 -39.73 -68.75 -2.60
C THR A 152 -38.41 -69.15 -3.26
N SER A 153 -37.62 -68.19 -3.74
CA SER A 153 -36.30 -68.48 -4.32
C SER A 153 -35.26 -68.77 -3.24
N ALA A 154 -34.30 -69.64 -3.58
CA ALA A 154 -33.14 -69.89 -2.74
C ALA A 154 -32.11 -68.76 -2.87
N SER A 155 -31.09 -68.76 -2.01
CA SER A 155 -29.93 -67.85 -2.17
C SER A 155 -29.26 -68.06 -3.53
N GLY A 156 -28.78 -66.98 -4.14
CA GLY A 156 -28.22 -67.01 -5.50
C GLY A 156 -29.27 -67.29 -6.60
N SER A 157 -30.57 -67.10 -6.34
CA SER A 157 -31.63 -67.27 -7.33
C SER A 157 -32.77 -66.27 -7.17
N VAL A 158 -33.41 -65.92 -8.29
CA VAL A 158 -34.62 -65.10 -8.35
C VAL A 158 -35.78 -65.91 -8.91
N PHE A 159 -37.00 -65.61 -8.44
CA PHE A 159 -38.22 -66.15 -9.03
C PHE A 159 -38.57 -65.34 -10.30
N ALA A 160 -38.73 -66.03 -11.43
CA ALA A 160 -38.93 -65.43 -12.75
C ALA A 160 -40.38 -65.53 -13.26
N GLY A 161 -41.27 -66.20 -12.53
CA GLY A 161 -42.70 -66.28 -12.83
C GLY A 161 -43.24 -67.71 -12.92
N TRP A 162 -44.54 -67.80 -13.22
CA TRP A 162 -45.29 -69.04 -13.37
C TRP A 162 -45.68 -69.31 -14.83
N SER A 163 -45.75 -70.60 -15.19
CA SER A 163 -46.42 -71.05 -16.42
C SER A 163 -47.22 -72.34 -16.21
N GLY A 164 -47.99 -72.76 -17.22
CA GLY A 164 -48.88 -73.92 -17.13
C GLY A 164 -50.28 -73.53 -16.64
N ALA A 165 -50.76 -74.16 -15.57
CA ALA A 165 -52.10 -73.95 -14.99
C ALA A 165 -52.36 -72.50 -14.51
N CYS A 166 -51.31 -71.71 -14.36
CA CYS A 166 -51.34 -70.29 -14.04
C CYS A 166 -50.19 -69.59 -14.79
N THR A 167 -50.42 -68.36 -15.25
CA THR A 167 -49.43 -67.56 -15.98
C THR A 167 -49.40 -66.14 -15.43
N ASN A 168 -48.51 -65.88 -14.47
CA ASN A 168 -48.18 -64.52 -14.04
C ASN A 168 -46.66 -64.42 -13.78
N THR A 169 -46.10 -63.24 -13.98
CA THR A 169 -44.65 -63.00 -13.88
C THR A 169 -44.20 -62.58 -12.48
N VAL A 170 -45.13 -62.23 -11.58
CA VAL A 170 -44.84 -61.76 -10.22
C VAL A 170 -45.96 -62.21 -9.28
N GLY A 171 -45.59 -62.78 -8.13
CA GLY A 171 -46.50 -63.10 -7.03
C GLY A 171 -46.91 -64.57 -6.95
N LYS A 172 -48.05 -64.81 -6.29
CA LYS A 172 -48.62 -66.14 -6.08
C LYS A 172 -49.40 -66.63 -7.30
N CYS A 173 -49.53 -67.93 -7.45
CA CYS A 173 -50.26 -68.59 -8.53
C CYS A 173 -51.58 -69.18 -8.01
N ALA A 174 -52.71 -68.69 -8.52
CA ALA A 174 -54.03 -69.22 -8.19
C ALA A 174 -54.47 -70.29 -9.20
N VAL A 175 -54.95 -71.44 -8.72
CA VAL A 175 -55.44 -72.56 -9.52
C VAL A 175 -56.75 -73.10 -8.95
N THR A 176 -57.83 -73.06 -9.73
CA THR A 176 -59.07 -73.81 -9.42
C THR A 176 -59.01 -75.20 -10.03
N MET A 177 -59.31 -76.22 -9.23
CA MET A 177 -59.17 -77.63 -9.63
C MET A 177 -60.43 -78.16 -10.31
N ASP A 178 -60.60 -77.82 -11.59
CA ASP A 178 -61.65 -78.34 -12.49
C ASP A 178 -61.22 -79.58 -13.31
N ALA A 179 -59.92 -79.85 -13.36
CA ALA A 179 -59.25 -80.97 -14.02
C ALA A 179 -57.86 -81.18 -13.39
N THR A 180 -57.20 -82.31 -13.69
CA THR A 180 -55.78 -82.52 -13.37
C THR A 180 -54.93 -81.44 -14.06
N LYS A 181 -54.06 -80.77 -13.31
CA LYS A 181 -53.34 -79.56 -13.74
C LYS A 181 -51.87 -79.57 -13.34
N THR A 182 -51.05 -78.83 -14.07
CA THR A 182 -49.62 -78.69 -13.78
C THR A 182 -49.23 -77.22 -13.76
N ALA A 183 -48.64 -76.75 -12.66
CA ALA A 183 -48.11 -75.40 -12.51
C ALA A 183 -46.57 -75.45 -12.49
N ASN A 184 -45.93 -74.57 -13.24
CA ASN A 184 -44.47 -74.54 -13.40
C ASN A 184 -43.93 -73.26 -12.74
N ALA A 185 -43.18 -73.41 -11.65
CA ALA A 185 -42.40 -72.31 -11.08
C ALA A 185 -41.09 -72.16 -11.85
N ILE A 186 -40.79 -70.95 -12.32
CA ILE A 186 -39.54 -70.63 -13.03
C ILE A 186 -38.61 -69.91 -12.06
N PHE A 187 -37.40 -70.45 -11.84
CA PHE A 187 -36.34 -69.81 -11.08
C PHE A 187 -35.12 -69.58 -11.99
N THR A 188 -34.48 -68.43 -11.86
CA THR A 188 -33.26 -68.07 -12.62
C THR A 188 -32.12 -67.86 -11.63
N ALA A 189 -30.96 -68.44 -11.91
CA ALA A 189 -29.77 -68.22 -11.10
C ALA A 189 -29.28 -66.78 -11.23
N ASN A 190 -28.76 -66.21 -10.14
CA ASN A 190 -28.05 -64.93 -10.19
C ASN A 190 -26.70 -65.13 -10.92
N PRO A 191 -26.39 -64.30 -11.93
CA PRO A 191 -25.09 -64.38 -12.62
C PRO A 191 -23.91 -64.07 -11.69
N VAL A 192 -22.82 -64.81 -11.88
CA VAL A 192 -21.58 -64.69 -11.11
C VAL A 192 -20.55 -63.84 -11.87
N LEU A 193 -19.96 -62.87 -11.18
CA LEU A 193 -18.83 -62.07 -11.66
C LEU A 193 -17.55 -62.58 -11.00
N THR A 194 -16.65 -63.15 -11.79
CA THR A 194 -15.30 -63.53 -11.36
C THR A 194 -14.28 -62.50 -11.87
N VAL A 195 -13.30 -62.13 -11.03
CA VAL A 195 -12.18 -61.27 -11.43
C VAL A 195 -10.87 -62.05 -11.32
N THR A 196 -10.13 -62.15 -12.43
CA THR A 196 -8.75 -62.64 -12.40
C THR A 196 -7.79 -61.48 -12.13
N LYS A 197 -6.77 -61.73 -11.31
CA LYS A 197 -5.76 -60.75 -10.91
C LYS A 197 -4.38 -61.28 -11.29
N THR A 198 -3.75 -60.65 -12.28
CA THR A 198 -2.33 -60.86 -12.59
C THR A 198 -1.55 -59.66 -12.04
N ASP A 199 -0.99 -59.80 -10.84
CA ASP A 199 -0.27 -58.73 -10.15
C ASP A 199 1.11 -59.24 -9.64
N PRO A 200 2.21 -58.94 -10.35
CA PRO A 200 3.56 -59.36 -9.92
C PRO A 200 4.04 -58.68 -8.62
N SER A 201 3.41 -57.58 -8.20
CA SER A 201 3.71 -56.92 -6.92
C SER A 201 2.97 -57.56 -5.73
N ASN A 202 1.88 -58.28 -6.02
CA ASN A 202 0.88 -58.77 -5.06
C ASN A 202 0.41 -57.71 -4.04
N SER A 203 0.30 -56.45 -4.47
CA SER A 203 -0.07 -55.30 -3.62
C SER A 203 -1.45 -54.71 -3.91
N ALA A 204 -2.05 -55.01 -5.07
CA ALA A 204 -3.33 -54.43 -5.46
C ALA A 204 -4.53 -55.14 -4.80
N THR A 205 -5.41 -54.37 -4.16
CA THR A 205 -6.73 -54.83 -3.70
C THR A 205 -7.79 -54.30 -4.67
N ILE A 206 -8.27 -55.14 -5.58
CA ILE A 206 -9.25 -54.77 -6.60
C ILE A 206 -10.65 -54.87 -5.98
N THR A 207 -11.46 -53.82 -6.09
CA THR A 207 -12.78 -53.76 -5.41
C THR A 207 -13.93 -53.65 -6.41
N SER A 208 -15.15 -53.87 -5.93
CA SER A 208 -16.40 -53.76 -6.70
C SER A 208 -17.32 -52.68 -6.13
N THR A 209 -18.12 -52.04 -7.00
CA THR A 209 -19.21 -51.11 -6.63
C THR A 209 -20.45 -51.45 -7.45
N PRO A 210 -21.63 -51.74 -6.85
CA PRO A 210 -21.90 -51.85 -5.41
C PRO A 210 -21.00 -52.87 -4.71
N ALA A 211 -20.73 -52.64 -3.41
CA ALA A 211 -19.83 -53.47 -2.63
C ALA A 211 -20.45 -54.86 -2.36
N GLY A 212 -20.17 -55.81 -3.26
CA GLY A 212 -20.73 -57.17 -3.20
C GLY A 212 -19.91 -58.12 -2.33
N GLY A 213 -18.61 -58.24 -2.62
CA GLY A 213 -17.69 -59.16 -1.95
C GLY A 213 -16.30 -59.23 -2.60
N ILE A 214 -16.24 -58.97 -3.91
CA ILE A 214 -14.99 -58.94 -4.70
C ILE A 214 -13.99 -57.94 -4.09
N SER A 215 -12.84 -58.48 -3.68
CA SER A 215 -11.71 -57.76 -3.04
C SER A 215 -10.34 -58.13 -3.62
N CYS A 216 -10.26 -59.22 -4.39
CA CYS A 216 -9.06 -59.79 -5.05
C CYS A 216 -7.81 -59.89 -4.18
N GLY A 217 -8.03 -60.10 -2.87
CA GLY A 217 -7.02 -60.44 -1.87
C GLY A 217 -7.46 -61.59 -0.97
N ALA A 218 -8.76 -61.67 -0.66
CA ALA A 218 -9.39 -62.81 0.03
C ALA A 218 -10.48 -63.48 -0.84
N ASP A 219 -11.29 -62.69 -1.57
CA ASP A 219 -12.31 -63.19 -2.48
C ASP A 219 -12.27 -62.49 -3.85
N CYS A 220 -12.50 -63.26 -4.91
CA CYS A 220 -12.42 -62.85 -6.32
C CYS A 220 -13.72 -63.11 -7.11
N SER A 221 -14.78 -63.62 -6.48
CA SER A 221 -16.02 -64.00 -7.18
C SER A 221 -17.27 -63.70 -6.37
N GLU A 222 -18.28 -63.09 -6.98
CA GLU A 222 -19.55 -62.78 -6.30
C GLU A 222 -20.75 -62.90 -7.24
N SER A 223 -21.90 -63.29 -6.68
CA SER A 223 -23.19 -63.37 -7.35
C SER A 223 -23.95 -62.05 -7.27
N TYR A 224 -24.41 -61.55 -8.42
CA TYR A 224 -25.17 -60.30 -8.50
C TYR A 224 -26.58 -60.54 -9.02
N THR A 225 -27.55 -59.74 -8.59
CA THR A 225 -28.91 -59.79 -9.14
C THR A 225 -28.91 -59.51 -10.64
N LEU A 226 -29.72 -60.24 -11.40
CA LEU A 226 -29.79 -60.10 -12.85
C LEU A 226 -30.10 -58.64 -13.27
N GLY A 227 -29.26 -58.07 -14.13
CA GLY A 227 -29.35 -56.68 -14.59
C GLY A 227 -28.59 -55.65 -13.73
N THR A 228 -27.86 -56.07 -12.70
CA THR A 228 -27.04 -55.15 -11.88
C THR A 228 -25.82 -54.65 -12.68
N ASP A 229 -25.60 -53.35 -12.72
CA ASP A 229 -24.32 -52.77 -13.17
C ASP A 229 -23.29 -52.81 -12.04
N VAL A 230 -22.15 -53.46 -12.29
CA VAL A 230 -21.04 -53.59 -11.34
C VAL A 230 -19.80 -52.91 -11.91
N THR A 231 -19.20 -52.02 -11.14
CA THR A 231 -17.95 -51.34 -11.49
C THR A 231 -16.78 -51.96 -10.74
N ILE A 232 -15.80 -52.47 -11.49
CA ILE A 232 -14.52 -52.97 -10.97
C ILE A 232 -13.54 -51.79 -10.87
N ASN A 233 -12.91 -51.64 -9.71
CA ASN A 233 -11.93 -50.59 -9.40
C ASN A 233 -10.57 -51.23 -9.10
N ALA A 234 -9.62 -51.10 -10.03
CA ALA A 234 -8.23 -51.52 -9.86
C ALA A 234 -7.37 -50.33 -9.41
N PRO A 235 -6.77 -50.36 -8.19
CA PRO A 235 -6.01 -49.24 -7.66
C PRO A 235 -4.71 -48.97 -8.42
N ALA A 236 -4.19 -47.75 -8.27
CA ALA A 236 -2.85 -47.38 -8.70
C ALA A 236 -1.79 -48.20 -7.95
N VAL A 237 -0.77 -48.69 -8.67
CA VAL A 237 0.41 -49.35 -8.09
C VAL A 237 1.67 -48.71 -8.68
N SER A 238 2.57 -48.25 -7.82
CA SER A 238 3.80 -47.58 -8.26
C SER A 238 4.70 -48.52 -9.06
N GLY A 239 5.19 -48.06 -10.22
CA GLY A 239 6.00 -48.87 -11.13
C GLY A 239 5.23 -49.91 -11.95
N TYR A 240 3.90 -49.91 -11.94
CA TYR A 240 3.07 -50.77 -12.79
C TYR A 240 2.01 -49.96 -13.54
N SER A 241 1.77 -50.30 -14.81
CA SER A 241 0.55 -49.93 -15.54
C SER A 241 -0.51 -51.02 -15.37
N VAL A 242 -1.80 -50.67 -15.46
CA VAL A 242 -2.91 -51.61 -15.26
C VAL A 242 -3.81 -51.65 -16.49
N SER A 243 -4.25 -52.85 -16.85
CA SER A 243 -5.28 -53.07 -17.87
C SER A 243 -6.41 -53.90 -17.29
N ILE A 244 -7.64 -53.50 -17.61
CA ILE A 244 -8.87 -54.25 -17.35
C ILE A 244 -9.40 -54.67 -18.72
N SER A 245 -9.70 -55.95 -18.86
CA SER A 245 -10.17 -56.54 -20.11
C SER A 245 -11.16 -57.68 -19.85
N ASN A 246 -11.78 -58.22 -20.90
CA ASN A 246 -12.80 -59.27 -20.85
C ASN A 246 -14.08 -58.80 -20.14
N GLY A 247 -15.24 -58.83 -20.82
CA GLY A 247 -16.49 -58.27 -20.31
C GLY A 247 -16.60 -56.72 -20.30
N CYS A 248 -15.55 -56.00 -19.92
CA CYS A 248 -15.41 -54.54 -20.12
C CYS A 248 -13.92 -54.17 -20.34
N THR A 249 -13.61 -52.94 -20.74
CA THR A 249 -12.22 -52.49 -21.03
C THR A 249 -11.86 -51.14 -20.43
N ALA A 250 -10.72 -51.06 -19.74
CA ALA A 250 -10.10 -49.82 -19.26
C ALA A 250 -8.58 -49.97 -19.12
N THR A 251 -7.83 -48.86 -19.17
CA THR A 251 -6.36 -48.86 -19.01
C THR A 251 -5.88 -47.68 -18.15
N GLY A 252 -5.09 -47.98 -17.13
CA GLY A 252 -4.37 -47.00 -16.31
C GLY A 252 -2.90 -46.93 -16.72
N ALA A 253 -2.38 -45.71 -16.85
CA ALA A 253 -0.95 -45.46 -17.05
C ALA A 253 -0.13 -45.92 -15.82
N VAL A 254 1.21 -45.87 -15.90
CA VAL A 254 2.05 -46.30 -14.76
C VAL A 254 1.75 -45.44 -13.53
N GLY A 255 1.43 -46.09 -12.40
CA GLY A 255 1.06 -45.39 -11.17
C GLY A 255 -0.35 -44.77 -11.19
N VAL A 256 -1.18 -45.09 -12.18
CA VAL A 256 -2.58 -44.65 -12.30
C VAL A 256 -3.50 -45.87 -12.27
N GLY A 257 -4.60 -45.78 -11.51
CA GLY A 257 -5.59 -46.86 -11.44
C GLY A 257 -6.46 -46.95 -12.71
N ALA A 258 -7.33 -47.96 -12.75
CA ALA A 258 -8.37 -48.09 -13.77
C ALA A 258 -9.69 -48.51 -13.13
N SER A 259 -10.81 -48.01 -13.66
CA SER A 259 -12.15 -48.44 -13.28
C SER A 259 -12.99 -48.74 -14.53
N CYS A 260 -13.92 -49.68 -14.40
CA CYS A 260 -14.61 -50.27 -15.55
C CYS A 260 -15.94 -50.90 -15.13
N SER A 261 -17.05 -50.55 -15.81
CA SER A 261 -18.40 -51.00 -15.46
C SER A 261 -18.91 -52.11 -16.41
N VAL A 262 -19.63 -53.08 -15.86
CA VAL A 262 -20.21 -54.21 -16.59
C VAL A 262 -21.61 -54.57 -16.08
N THR A 263 -22.57 -54.77 -16.99
CA THR A 263 -23.94 -55.19 -16.65
C THR A 263 -24.03 -56.71 -16.52
N MET A 264 -24.51 -57.20 -15.38
CA MET A 264 -24.59 -58.64 -15.07
C MET A 264 -25.86 -59.28 -15.64
N ASN A 265 -25.78 -59.75 -16.89
CA ASN A 265 -26.85 -60.49 -17.58
C ASN A 265 -26.56 -62.00 -17.78
N THR A 266 -25.32 -62.42 -17.56
CA THR A 266 -24.80 -63.80 -17.59
C THR A 266 -23.63 -63.87 -16.61
N ASP A 267 -23.11 -65.06 -16.31
CA ASP A 267 -21.79 -65.18 -15.71
C ASP A 267 -20.74 -64.43 -16.57
N LYS A 268 -19.74 -63.84 -15.92
CA LYS A 268 -18.66 -63.07 -16.56
C LYS A 268 -17.33 -63.23 -15.83
N THR A 269 -16.27 -63.13 -16.61
CA THR A 269 -14.89 -63.02 -16.12
C THR A 269 -14.31 -61.69 -16.57
N ILE A 270 -13.78 -60.91 -15.62
CA ILE A 270 -12.98 -59.70 -15.87
C ILE A 270 -11.51 -60.06 -15.60
N ASP A 271 -10.62 -59.71 -16.52
CA ASP A 271 -9.18 -59.96 -16.39
C ASP A 271 -8.43 -58.65 -16.11
N VAL A 272 -7.85 -58.54 -14.92
CA VAL A 272 -7.08 -57.36 -14.46
C VAL A 272 -5.59 -57.70 -14.40
N ILE A 273 -4.79 -57.01 -15.20
CA ILE A 273 -3.36 -57.29 -15.40
C ILE A 273 -2.54 -56.05 -15.09
N TYR A 274 -1.64 -56.16 -14.11
CA TYR A 274 -0.59 -55.19 -13.81
C TYR A 274 0.69 -55.57 -14.54
N SER A 275 1.14 -54.71 -15.45
CA SER A 275 2.39 -54.86 -16.19
C SER A 275 3.48 -54.00 -15.57
N LEU A 276 4.63 -54.61 -15.26
CA LEU A 276 5.80 -53.88 -14.74
C LEU A 276 6.23 -52.81 -15.76
N ALA A 277 6.37 -51.58 -15.28
CA ALA A 277 6.89 -50.48 -16.08
C ALA A 277 8.34 -50.77 -16.52
N GLY A 278 8.64 -50.55 -17.79
CA GLY A 278 10.01 -50.63 -18.28
C GLY A 278 10.92 -49.62 -17.59
N ASN A 279 12.22 -49.87 -17.61
CA ASN A 279 13.20 -48.87 -17.22
C ASN A 279 13.53 -47.95 -18.41
N ALA A 280 13.58 -46.65 -18.13
CA ALA A 280 13.98 -45.59 -19.04
C ALA A 280 15.26 -44.92 -18.51
N VAL A 281 16.22 -44.65 -19.41
CA VAL A 281 17.47 -43.98 -19.03
C VAL A 281 17.32 -42.48 -19.22
N LEU A 282 17.62 -41.71 -18.17
CA LEU A 282 17.79 -40.26 -18.26
C LEU A 282 19.28 -39.94 -18.39
N THR A 283 19.67 -39.43 -19.56
CA THR A 283 21.03 -38.96 -19.84
C THR A 283 21.08 -37.44 -19.68
N VAL A 284 21.95 -36.95 -18.81
CA VAL A 284 22.30 -35.52 -18.75
C VAL A 284 23.58 -35.28 -19.55
N THR A 285 23.61 -34.18 -20.29
CA THR A 285 24.81 -33.65 -20.94
C THR A 285 25.04 -32.22 -20.44
N LYS A 286 26.28 -31.73 -20.52
CA LYS A 286 26.60 -30.35 -20.15
C LYS A 286 27.49 -29.63 -21.16
N GLU A 287 27.27 -28.33 -21.26
CA GLU A 287 28.16 -27.35 -21.91
C GLU A 287 28.64 -26.38 -20.83
N GLY A 288 29.91 -25.96 -20.88
CA GLY A 288 30.55 -25.14 -19.84
C GLY A 288 30.80 -25.88 -18.51
N SER A 289 31.05 -25.10 -17.44
CA SER A 289 31.44 -25.60 -16.12
C SER A 289 30.31 -25.52 -15.10
N GLY A 290 30.07 -26.63 -14.42
CA GLY A 290 28.98 -26.83 -13.47
C GLY A 290 28.69 -28.31 -13.23
N THR A 291 27.80 -28.59 -12.29
CA THR A 291 27.30 -29.92 -11.93
C THR A 291 25.78 -29.96 -12.03
N VAL A 292 25.20 -31.15 -12.27
CA VAL A 292 23.75 -31.36 -12.27
C VAL A 292 23.40 -32.54 -11.38
N THR A 293 22.50 -32.33 -10.42
CA THR A 293 21.95 -33.39 -9.56
C THR A 293 20.48 -33.65 -9.86
N SER A 294 19.96 -34.81 -9.43
CA SER A 294 18.55 -35.19 -9.54
C SER A 294 17.87 -35.44 -8.20
N ASP A 295 16.55 -35.25 -8.15
CA ASP A 295 15.65 -35.85 -7.16
C ASP A 295 14.48 -36.56 -7.90
N PRO A 296 14.26 -37.89 -7.76
CA PRO A 296 15.02 -38.85 -6.95
C PRO A 296 16.51 -38.93 -7.31
N THR A 297 17.32 -39.16 -6.28
CA THR A 297 18.78 -39.19 -6.39
C THR A 297 19.28 -40.31 -7.29
N GLY A 298 20.25 -39.99 -8.16
CA GLY A 298 20.86 -40.94 -9.08
C GLY A 298 21.79 -40.27 -10.09
N ILE A 299 21.40 -39.10 -10.63
CA ILE A 299 22.30 -38.28 -11.46
C ILE A 299 23.14 -37.36 -10.57
N SER A 300 24.44 -37.30 -10.87
CA SER A 300 25.41 -36.35 -10.32
C SER A 300 26.41 -36.00 -11.43
N CYS A 301 25.89 -35.34 -12.47
CA CYS A 301 26.57 -35.18 -13.74
C CYS A 301 27.74 -34.19 -13.59
N GLY A 302 28.94 -34.72 -13.81
CA GLY A 302 30.17 -34.30 -13.15
C GLY A 302 31.01 -35.52 -12.78
N ILE A 303 30.34 -36.60 -12.32
CA ILE A 303 30.89 -37.96 -12.27
C ILE A 303 29.95 -38.94 -13.00
N ASP A 304 28.66 -38.96 -12.67
CA ASP A 304 27.67 -39.84 -13.33
C ASP A 304 26.50 -39.04 -13.93
N CYS A 305 26.29 -39.24 -15.21
CA CYS A 305 25.34 -38.52 -16.04
C CYS A 305 24.22 -39.41 -16.60
N ASN A 306 24.12 -40.70 -16.22
CA ASN A 306 23.16 -41.64 -16.81
C ASN A 306 22.47 -42.50 -15.75
N GLN A 307 21.27 -42.11 -15.32
CA GLN A 307 20.48 -42.90 -14.36
C GLN A 307 19.34 -43.65 -15.05
N SER A 308 19.15 -44.90 -14.64
CA SER A 308 17.95 -45.69 -14.98
C SER A 308 16.83 -45.40 -13.97
N TYR A 309 15.70 -44.91 -14.47
CA TYR A 309 14.46 -44.74 -13.70
C TYR A 309 13.37 -45.67 -14.23
N THR A 310 12.38 -46.01 -13.42
CA THR A 310 11.15 -46.65 -13.92
C THR A 310 10.35 -45.68 -14.78
N THR A 311 9.76 -46.14 -15.89
CA THR A 311 8.77 -45.36 -16.64
C THR A 311 7.64 -44.91 -15.70
N GLY A 312 7.21 -43.65 -15.81
CA GLY A 312 6.27 -43.00 -14.90
C GLY A 312 6.93 -42.21 -13.76
N THR A 313 8.24 -42.39 -13.49
CA THR A 313 8.95 -41.59 -12.49
C THR A 313 9.09 -40.12 -12.93
N TYR A 314 8.70 -39.20 -12.05
CA TYR A 314 9.05 -37.78 -12.12
C TYR A 314 10.46 -37.56 -11.56
N VAL A 315 11.30 -36.83 -12.29
CA VAL A 315 12.68 -36.50 -11.91
C VAL A 315 12.90 -35.00 -12.04
N GLU A 316 13.32 -34.36 -10.97
CA GLU A 316 13.66 -32.94 -10.93
C GLU A 316 15.19 -32.77 -10.99
N LEU A 317 15.69 -32.05 -11.99
CA LEU A 317 17.11 -31.76 -12.19
C LEU A 317 17.46 -30.36 -11.68
N THR A 318 18.52 -30.26 -10.89
CA THR A 318 19.06 -29.00 -10.36
C THR A 318 20.47 -28.76 -10.90
N ALA A 319 20.73 -27.59 -11.48
CA ALA A 319 22.03 -27.19 -12.01
C ALA A 319 22.77 -26.25 -11.03
N THR A 320 24.01 -26.58 -10.70
CA THR A 320 24.90 -25.78 -9.83
C THR A 320 26.13 -25.36 -10.65
N PRO A 321 26.29 -24.07 -10.99
CA PRO A 321 27.47 -23.58 -11.71
C PRO A 321 28.76 -23.74 -10.89
N ASP A 322 29.88 -23.97 -11.58
CA ASP A 322 31.20 -23.89 -10.95
C ASP A 322 31.61 -22.41 -10.74
N SER A 323 32.61 -22.17 -9.89
CA SER A 323 33.15 -20.82 -9.69
C SER A 323 33.67 -20.21 -11.00
N GLY A 324 33.27 -18.98 -11.30
CA GLY A 324 33.55 -18.34 -12.60
C GLY A 324 32.64 -18.81 -13.73
N SER A 325 31.48 -19.40 -13.43
CA SER A 325 30.43 -19.74 -14.40
C SER A 325 29.03 -19.35 -13.88
N VAL A 326 28.07 -19.28 -14.78
CA VAL A 326 26.64 -19.11 -14.50
C VAL A 326 25.82 -20.16 -15.24
N PHE A 327 24.64 -20.50 -14.73
CA PHE A 327 23.68 -21.34 -15.44
C PHE A 327 22.92 -20.50 -16.47
N ALA A 328 22.91 -20.93 -17.73
CA ALA A 328 22.30 -20.23 -18.85
C ALA A 328 20.99 -20.86 -19.34
N GLY A 329 20.65 -22.07 -18.87
CA GLY A 329 19.36 -22.72 -19.14
C GLY A 329 19.48 -24.20 -19.52
N TRP A 330 18.33 -24.87 -19.61
CA TRP A 330 18.20 -26.25 -20.07
C TRP A 330 17.80 -26.32 -21.55
N VAL A 331 18.21 -27.40 -22.24
CA VAL A 331 17.72 -27.78 -23.56
C VAL A 331 17.30 -29.25 -23.53
N SER A 332 16.00 -29.49 -23.66
CA SER A 332 15.33 -30.79 -23.82
C SER A 332 13.90 -30.56 -24.34
N ASP A 333 13.21 -31.62 -24.74
CA ASP A 333 11.79 -31.53 -25.11
C ASP A 333 10.90 -31.06 -23.93
N ASP A 334 11.29 -31.39 -22.69
CA ASP A 334 10.51 -31.12 -21.47
C ASP A 334 10.81 -29.77 -20.79
N CYS A 335 12.02 -29.20 -20.98
CA CYS A 335 12.54 -28.10 -20.14
C CYS A 335 13.14 -26.92 -20.93
N ASN A 336 12.87 -26.79 -22.23
CA ASN A 336 13.63 -25.91 -23.11
C ASN A 336 13.59 -24.42 -22.67
N ASN A 337 14.78 -23.82 -22.52
CA ASN A 337 15.01 -22.44 -22.07
C ASN A 337 14.56 -22.10 -20.64
N THR A 338 14.20 -23.08 -19.80
CA THR A 338 13.87 -22.82 -18.39
C THR A 338 15.12 -22.35 -17.62
N ILE A 339 14.98 -21.27 -16.85
CA ILE A 339 15.97 -20.80 -15.88
C ILE A 339 15.54 -21.31 -14.50
N GLY A 340 16.41 -22.06 -13.81
CA GLY A 340 16.09 -22.74 -12.56
C GLY A 340 16.24 -24.25 -12.69
N LYS A 341 15.31 -25.02 -12.10
CA LYS A 341 15.29 -26.49 -12.20
C LYS A 341 14.61 -26.98 -13.48
N CYS A 342 14.76 -28.26 -13.81
CA CYS A 342 14.11 -28.92 -14.95
C CYS A 342 13.34 -30.16 -14.48
N ALA A 343 12.05 -30.22 -14.76
CA ALA A 343 11.18 -31.34 -14.41
C ALA A 343 11.01 -32.30 -15.59
N VAL A 344 11.26 -33.59 -15.38
CA VAL A 344 11.18 -34.63 -16.43
C VAL A 344 10.38 -35.82 -15.93
N THR A 345 9.21 -36.06 -16.52
CA THR A 345 8.51 -37.35 -16.36
C THR A 345 9.04 -38.35 -17.38
N MET A 346 9.47 -39.52 -16.90
CA MET A 346 10.10 -40.55 -17.73
C MET A 346 9.04 -41.41 -18.44
N ASP A 347 8.64 -41.06 -19.66
CA ASP A 347 7.81 -41.91 -20.54
C ASP A 347 8.66 -42.94 -21.32
N LYS A 348 9.84 -42.50 -21.75
CA LYS A 348 10.87 -43.24 -22.51
C LYS A 348 12.26 -42.76 -22.07
N SER A 349 13.33 -43.36 -22.58
CA SER A 349 14.69 -42.83 -22.36
C SER A 349 14.83 -41.42 -22.95
N LYS A 350 15.41 -40.49 -22.20
CA LYS A 350 15.45 -39.05 -22.48
C LYS A 350 16.85 -38.48 -22.38
N THR A 351 17.08 -37.34 -23.02
CA THR A 351 18.33 -36.57 -22.90
C THR A 351 18.04 -35.13 -22.56
N VAL A 352 18.75 -34.60 -21.57
CA VAL A 352 18.68 -33.19 -21.17
C VAL A 352 20.08 -32.58 -21.24
N LYS A 353 20.19 -31.37 -21.79
CA LYS A 353 21.45 -30.61 -21.81
C LYS A 353 21.36 -29.42 -20.85
N ALA A 354 22.27 -29.36 -19.89
CA ALA A 354 22.52 -28.15 -19.10
C ALA A 354 23.53 -27.25 -19.83
N ILE A 355 23.23 -25.96 -19.95
CA ILE A 355 24.17 -24.97 -20.49
C ILE A 355 24.66 -24.10 -19.34
N PHE A 356 25.95 -24.17 -19.07
CA PHE A 356 26.68 -23.20 -18.24
C PHE A 356 27.51 -22.31 -19.17
N LYS A 357 27.71 -21.06 -18.77
CA LYS A 357 28.58 -20.11 -19.47
C LYS A 357 29.61 -19.54 -18.51
N TYR A 358 30.84 -19.35 -18.98
CA TYR A 358 31.86 -18.70 -18.17
C TYR A 358 31.51 -17.23 -17.91
N THR A 359 31.99 -16.71 -16.79
CA THR A 359 32.04 -15.27 -16.53
C THR A 359 33.45 -14.74 -16.68
N HIS A 360 33.55 -13.57 -17.30
CA HIS A 360 34.83 -12.93 -17.61
C HIS A 360 34.78 -11.45 -17.21
N THR A 361 35.93 -10.87 -16.93
CA THR A 361 36.05 -9.47 -16.52
C THR A 361 36.60 -8.57 -17.62
N VAL A 362 36.01 -7.39 -17.76
CA VAL A 362 36.63 -6.23 -18.38
C VAL A 362 37.26 -5.39 -17.28
N THR A 363 38.59 -5.32 -17.27
CA THR A 363 39.37 -4.45 -16.38
C THR A 363 39.74 -3.19 -17.13
N PHE A 364 39.66 -2.04 -16.48
CA PHE A 364 40.00 -0.75 -17.06
C PHE A 364 41.36 -0.29 -16.56
N ASP A 365 42.21 0.18 -17.48
CA ASP A 365 43.55 0.72 -17.19
C ASP A 365 43.60 2.20 -17.60
N GLY A 366 43.94 3.07 -16.65
CA GLY A 366 44.02 4.51 -16.87
C GLY A 366 45.13 4.94 -17.83
N ASN A 367 46.08 4.07 -18.17
CA ASN A 367 47.08 4.24 -19.24
C ASN A 367 47.78 5.62 -19.22
N GLY A 368 48.44 5.92 -18.10
CA GLY A 368 49.06 7.23 -17.84
C GLY A 368 48.08 8.31 -17.35
N ALA A 369 46.90 7.93 -16.85
CA ALA A 369 46.06 8.78 -16.01
C ALA A 369 46.83 9.32 -14.80
N THR A 370 46.48 10.52 -14.35
CA THR A 370 47.09 11.17 -13.16
C THR A 370 46.26 10.98 -11.90
N SER A 371 44.96 10.69 -12.00
CA SER A 371 44.10 10.30 -10.88
C SER A 371 42.83 9.57 -11.33
N GLY A 372 42.04 9.12 -10.35
CA GLY A 372 40.76 8.44 -10.59
C GLY A 372 40.89 6.93 -10.80
N SER A 373 39.76 6.26 -10.99
CA SER A 373 39.67 4.82 -11.26
C SER A 373 38.34 4.48 -11.95
N THR A 374 38.31 3.38 -12.70
CA THR A 374 37.08 2.82 -13.27
C THR A 374 36.93 1.39 -12.78
N ALA A 375 35.76 1.01 -12.26
CA ALA A 375 35.55 -0.29 -11.65
C ALA A 375 35.56 -1.42 -12.69
N THR A 376 36.25 -2.52 -12.39
CA THR A 376 36.19 -3.77 -13.18
C THR A 376 34.76 -4.26 -13.31
N GLN A 377 34.37 -4.69 -14.50
CA GLN A 377 33.01 -5.07 -14.86
C GLN A 377 32.95 -6.55 -15.24
N THR A 378 31.95 -7.29 -14.75
CA THR A 378 31.79 -8.73 -15.02
C THR A 378 30.68 -8.99 -16.04
N PHE A 379 31.01 -9.82 -17.03
CA PHE A 379 30.15 -10.23 -18.13
C PHE A 379 30.03 -11.75 -18.17
N ILE A 380 28.96 -12.24 -18.78
CA ILE A 380 28.79 -13.64 -19.18
C ILE A 380 29.35 -13.81 -20.60
N GLU A 381 29.89 -14.97 -20.94
CA GLU A 381 30.44 -15.26 -22.26
C GLU A 381 29.41 -15.04 -23.40
N GLY A 382 29.76 -14.16 -24.37
CA GLY A 382 28.88 -13.73 -25.46
C GLY A 382 27.81 -12.68 -25.08
N GLU A 383 27.76 -12.22 -23.83
CA GLU A 383 26.85 -11.16 -23.38
C GLU A 383 27.31 -9.78 -23.90
N THR A 384 26.35 -8.89 -24.20
CA THR A 384 26.63 -7.49 -24.55
C THR A 384 26.06 -6.54 -23.49
N LYS A 385 26.90 -5.66 -22.94
CA LYS A 385 26.50 -4.58 -22.00
C LYS A 385 27.24 -3.29 -22.36
N ALA A 386 26.71 -2.14 -21.93
CA ALA A 386 27.45 -0.89 -21.91
C ALA A 386 28.64 -0.98 -20.94
N LEU A 387 29.80 -0.46 -21.35
CA LEU A 387 30.97 -0.35 -20.48
C LEU A 387 30.70 0.63 -19.32
N ASN A 388 31.39 0.43 -18.19
CA ASN A 388 31.41 1.44 -17.11
C ASN A 388 31.97 2.78 -17.62
N ALA A 389 31.37 3.89 -17.16
CA ALA A 389 31.82 5.24 -17.49
C ALA A 389 33.23 5.51 -16.95
N ASN A 390 34.06 6.18 -17.74
CA ASN A 390 35.43 6.52 -17.37
C ASN A 390 35.49 7.41 -16.12
N GLY A 391 36.05 6.85 -15.04
CA GLY A 391 36.37 7.57 -13.80
C GLY A 391 37.84 8.00 -13.67
N TYR A 392 38.67 7.82 -14.71
CA TYR A 392 40.05 8.35 -14.73
C TYR A 392 40.11 9.79 -15.24
N THR A 393 41.10 10.55 -14.75
CA THR A 393 41.48 11.86 -15.27
C THR A 393 42.98 11.91 -15.56
N ARG A 394 43.39 12.73 -16.53
CA ARG A 394 44.79 12.96 -16.88
C ARG A 394 45.01 14.45 -17.10
N THR A 395 45.87 15.05 -16.27
CA THR A 395 46.23 16.47 -16.37
C THR A 395 46.73 16.78 -17.79
N ASP A 396 46.22 17.86 -18.40
CA ASP A 396 46.52 18.33 -19.76
C ASP A 396 46.11 17.38 -20.91
N TYR A 397 45.19 16.44 -20.67
CA TYR A 397 44.60 15.57 -21.72
C TYR A 397 43.06 15.44 -21.56
N ILE A 398 42.38 15.15 -22.67
CA ILE A 398 40.98 14.75 -22.74
C ILE A 398 40.91 13.24 -22.97
N PHE A 399 40.00 12.55 -22.27
CA PHE A 399 39.71 11.14 -22.52
C PHE A 399 39.06 10.97 -23.90
N ALA A 400 39.69 10.19 -24.78
CA ALA A 400 39.27 9.99 -26.17
C ALA A 400 38.48 8.68 -26.39
N GLY A 401 38.46 7.79 -25.40
CA GLY A 401 37.84 6.48 -25.48
C GLY A 401 38.72 5.38 -24.88
N TRP A 402 38.20 4.15 -24.90
CA TRP A 402 38.88 2.93 -24.51
C TRP A 402 39.49 2.24 -25.74
N ASN A 403 40.59 1.49 -25.57
CA ASN A 403 41.18 0.67 -26.64
C ASN A 403 41.71 -0.66 -26.11
N THR A 404 41.69 -1.72 -26.93
CA THR A 404 42.21 -3.05 -26.52
C THR A 404 43.73 -3.14 -26.42
N LEU A 405 44.48 -2.11 -26.83
CA LEU A 405 45.94 -2.03 -26.69
C LEU A 405 46.34 -0.65 -26.13
N ALA A 406 47.30 -0.64 -25.19
CA ALA A 406 47.77 0.58 -24.52
C ALA A 406 48.36 1.65 -25.45
N ASN A 407 48.81 1.25 -26.65
CA ASN A 407 49.33 2.15 -27.69
C ASN A 407 48.24 2.76 -28.60
N GLY A 408 46.96 2.41 -28.41
CA GLY A 408 45.84 2.87 -29.23
C GLY A 408 45.70 2.22 -30.60
N THR A 409 46.48 1.18 -30.95
CA THR A 409 46.36 0.48 -32.25
C THR A 409 45.46 -0.75 -32.23
N GLY A 410 44.73 -0.99 -31.14
CA GLY A 410 43.71 -2.03 -31.03
C GLY A 410 42.33 -1.53 -31.44
N THR A 411 41.28 -2.26 -31.06
CA THR A 411 39.88 -1.84 -31.29
C THR A 411 39.51 -0.74 -30.31
N SER A 412 39.06 0.40 -30.83
CA SER A 412 38.58 1.53 -30.02
C SER A 412 37.09 1.42 -29.70
N TYR A 413 36.73 1.83 -28.48
CA TYR A 413 35.36 1.94 -27.97
C TYR A 413 35.17 3.35 -27.38
N ALA A 414 34.01 3.97 -27.61
CA ALA A 414 33.66 5.23 -26.94
C ALA A 414 33.45 5.01 -25.43
N ASP A 415 33.37 6.08 -24.65
CA ASP A 415 32.90 5.97 -23.26
C ASP A 415 31.49 5.36 -23.23
N GLN A 416 31.25 4.45 -22.28
CA GLN A 416 29.99 3.72 -22.11
C GLN A 416 29.48 2.96 -23.36
N ALA A 417 30.34 2.71 -24.34
CA ALA A 417 29.98 1.94 -25.53
C ALA A 417 29.56 0.50 -25.18
N ASN A 418 28.67 -0.09 -25.98
CA ASN A 418 28.32 -1.50 -25.86
C ASN A 418 29.54 -2.38 -26.22
N TYR A 419 29.85 -3.33 -25.34
CA TYR A 419 30.93 -4.30 -25.48
C TYR A 419 30.36 -5.71 -25.37
N THR A 420 30.72 -6.58 -26.31
CA THR A 420 30.33 -8.00 -26.32
C THR A 420 31.49 -8.85 -25.80
N MET A 421 31.25 -9.65 -24.77
CA MET A 421 32.32 -10.41 -24.11
C MET A 421 32.76 -11.62 -24.94
N GLY A 422 34.08 -11.71 -25.19
CA GLY A 422 34.71 -12.90 -25.74
C GLY A 422 34.93 -14.00 -24.69
N THR A 423 35.74 -15.00 -25.03
CA THR A 423 35.98 -16.22 -24.24
C THR A 423 37.11 -16.08 -23.19
N SER A 424 37.44 -14.85 -22.78
CA SER A 424 38.52 -14.56 -21.84
C SER A 424 38.41 -13.15 -21.26
N ASN A 425 39.01 -12.92 -20.09
CA ASN A 425 39.14 -11.58 -19.50
C ASN A 425 39.90 -10.62 -20.45
N VAL A 426 39.55 -9.33 -20.41
CA VAL A 426 40.13 -8.29 -21.28
C VAL A 426 40.53 -7.07 -20.43
N ILE A 427 41.61 -6.40 -20.84
CA ILE A 427 41.99 -5.08 -20.33
C ILE A 427 41.67 -4.04 -21.41
N LEU A 428 40.96 -2.98 -21.03
CA LEU A 428 40.72 -1.81 -21.87
C LEU A 428 41.54 -0.63 -21.34
N TYR A 429 42.37 -0.06 -22.21
CA TYR A 429 43.28 1.02 -21.90
C TYR A 429 42.67 2.37 -22.31
N ALA A 430 42.73 3.36 -21.42
CA ALA A 430 42.30 4.71 -21.72
C ALA A 430 43.19 5.35 -22.81
N ILE A 431 42.59 5.93 -23.83
CA ILE A 431 43.29 6.71 -24.85
C ILE A 431 43.05 8.20 -24.59
N TRP A 432 44.10 9.00 -24.76
CA TRP A 432 44.17 10.37 -24.30
C TRP A 432 44.58 11.31 -25.44
N THR A 433 43.71 12.24 -25.82
CA THR A 433 44.06 13.34 -26.74
C THR A 433 44.63 14.49 -25.92
N SER A 434 45.74 15.10 -26.36
CA SER A 434 46.34 16.20 -25.63
C SER A 434 45.42 17.43 -25.61
N ASN A 435 45.19 17.99 -24.42
CA ASN A 435 44.43 19.22 -24.21
C ASN A 435 45.34 20.45 -24.19
N ILE A 436 46.43 20.41 -24.95
CA ILE A 436 47.35 21.55 -25.09
C ILE A 436 46.66 22.61 -25.94
N VAL A 437 45.90 23.47 -25.26
CA VAL A 437 45.39 24.72 -25.83
C VAL A 437 46.55 25.67 -26.09
N MET A 438 46.65 26.10 -27.34
CA MET A 438 47.54 27.17 -27.77
C MET A 438 47.10 28.47 -27.09
N SER A 439 48.05 29.19 -26.48
CA SER A 439 47.77 30.46 -25.80
C SER A 439 48.87 31.48 -26.09
N GLY A 440 48.57 32.75 -25.85
CA GLY A 440 49.54 33.82 -25.95
C GLY A 440 49.13 35.02 -25.10
N SER A 441 50.05 35.97 -24.98
CA SER A 441 49.75 37.28 -24.42
C SER A 441 50.46 38.35 -25.23
N LEU A 442 49.78 39.46 -25.48
CA LEU A 442 50.28 40.66 -26.13
C LEU A 442 50.34 41.78 -25.10
N THR A 443 51.44 42.53 -25.08
CA THR A 443 51.65 43.64 -24.15
C THR A 443 52.17 44.86 -24.92
N THR A 444 51.73 46.05 -24.50
CA THR A 444 52.11 47.33 -25.10
C THR A 444 51.91 48.44 -24.09
N SER A 445 52.58 49.57 -24.31
CA SER A 445 52.33 50.80 -23.55
C SER A 445 51.50 51.79 -24.37
N ASN A 446 50.78 52.68 -23.70
CA ASN A 446 50.37 53.95 -24.28
C ASN A 446 51.63 54.78 -24.59
N CYS A 447 51.66 55.51 -25.71
CA CYS A 447 52.80 56.36 -26.06
C CYS A 447 52.45 57.85 -25.98
N THR A 448 53.45 58.67 -25.64
CA THR A 448 53.31 60.13 -25.55
C THR A 448 54.01 60.81 -26.73
N ILE A 449 53.31 61.77 -27.34
CA ILE A 449 53.77 62.54 -28.48
C ILE A 449 54.45 63.81 -27.97
N SER A 450 55.75 63.94 -28.27
CA SER A 450 56.55 65.12 -27.91
C SER A 450 56.03 66.40 -28.57
N ALA A 451 56.32 67.54 -27.97
CA ALA A 451 56.03 68.85 -28.55
C ALA A 451 56.60 68.97 -29.99
N GLY A 452 55.80 69.47 -30.93
CA GLY A 452 56.14 69.60 -32.34
C GLY A 452 55.92 68.34 -33.20
N ASN A 453 55.61 67.18 -32.61
CA ASN A 453 55.37 65.93 -33.34
C ASN A 453 53.87 65.61 -33.51
N SER A 454 53.57 64.74 -34.47
CA SER A 454 52.21 64.29 -34.85
C SER A 454 51.90 62.82 -34.45
N SER A 455 52.92 62.08 -34.02
CA SER A 455 52.88 60.63 -33.75
C SER A 455 53.90 60.22 -32.69
N CYS A 456 53.69 59.07 -32.07
CA CYS A 456 54.65 58.43 -31.17
C CYS A 456 54.83 56.95 -31.52
N THR A 457 55.98 56.38 -31.18
CA THR A 457 56.25 54.96 -31.35
C THR A 457 55.93 54.22 -30.07
N THR A 458 55.18 53.12 -30.15
CA THR A 458 55.03 52.16 -29.05
C THR A 458 55.81 50.87 -29.33
N SER A 459 56.10 50.13 -28.26
CA SER A 459 56.72 48.80 -28.29
C SER A 459 55.66 47.76 -27.96
N LEU A 460 55.46 46.82 -28.88
CA LEU A 460 54.60 45.65 -28.72
C LEU A 460 55.49 44.44 -28.40
N SER A 461 55.22 43.73 -27.31
CA SER A 461 55.93 42.50 -26.92
C SER A 461 54.93 41.39 -26.65
N TRP A 462 55.18 40.19 -27.15
CA TRP A 462 54.26 39.07 -27.00
C TRP A 462 54.96 37.75 -26.69
N THR A 463 54.25 36.87 -25.99
CA THR A 463 54.64 35.49 -25.72
C THR A 463 53.56 34.54 -26.22
N THR A 464 53.95 33.32 -26.59
CA THR A 464 53.05 32.28 -27.11
C THR A 464 53.47 30.91 -26.62
N THR A 465 52.55 30.23 -25.93
CA THR A 465 52.75 28.92 -25.33
C THR A 465 52.14 27.87 -26.24
N ASN A 466 52.90 26.82 -26.55
CA ASN A 466 52.53 25.74 -27.48
C ASN A 466 52.05 26.21 -28.88
N PRO A 467 52.77 27.14 -29.56
CA PRO A 467 52.41 27.60 -30.90
C PRO A 467 52.60 26.49 -31.95
N VAL A 468 51.63 26.30 -32.85
CA VAL A 468 51.72 25.30 -33.95
C VAL A 468 52.29 25.88 -35.25
N ALA A 469 52.40 27.21 -35.33
CA ALA A 469 53.03 27.95 -36.42
C ALA A 469 53.92 29.08 -35.88
N THR A 470 54.42 29.96 -36.76
CA THR A 470 54.97 31.25 -36.37
C THR A 470 53.85 32.22 -36.05
N SER A 471 53.91 32.88 -34.89
CA SER A 471 52.93 33.90 -34.49
C SER A 471 53.19 35.24 -35.19
N ALA A 472 52.14 36.04 -35.36
CA ALA A 472 52.21 37.36 -35.95
C ALA A 472 51.32 38.35 -35.20
N VAL A 473 51.79 39.58 -35.01
CA VAL A 473 50.97 40.70 -34.53
C VAL A 473 50.51 41.51 -35.74
N THR A 474 49.22 41.80 -35.83
CA THR A 474 48.59 42.49 -36.97
C THR A 474 47.78 43.72 -36.54
N THR A 475 47.60 44.68 -37.45
CA THR A 475 46.63 45.78 -37.32
C THR A 475 45.20 45.31 -37.67
N PRO A 476 44.13 46.13 -37.43
CA PRO A 476 42.76 45.76 -37.82
C PRO A 476 42.55 45.67 -39.34
N THR A 477 43.55 46.04 -40.14
CA THR A 477 43.56 45.93 -41.61
C THR A 477 44.49 44.82 -42.09
N ASN A 478 44.77 43.82 -41.24
CA ASN A 478 45.64 42.67 -41.50
C ASN A 478 47.08 43.01 -41.97
N ILE A 479 47.60 44.18 -41.58
CA ILE A 479 49.01 44.52 -41.83
C ILE A 479 49.85 43.92 -40.70
N THR A 480 50.77 43.02 -41.04
CA THR A 480 51.73 42.44 -40.07
C THR A 480 52.68 43.51 -39.55
N VAL A 481 52.72 43.66 -38.23
CA VAL A 481 53.60 44.56 -37.47
C VAL A 481 54.90 43.86 -37.06
N GLY A 482 54.81 42.57 -36.77
CA GLY A 482 55.96 41.72 -36.46
C GLY A 482 55.57 40.25 -36.43
N SER A 483 56.57 39.38 -36.55
CA SER A 483 56.39 37.93 -36.64
C SER A 483 57.47 37.19 -35.86
N GLY A 484 57.07 36.16 -35.11
CA GLY A 484 57.94 35.37 -34.26
C GLY A 484 57.18 34.84 -33.04
N ASN A 485 57.68 33.77 -32.43
CA ASN A 485 57.18 33.28 -31.15
C ASN A 485 58.06 33.89 -30.04
N ASN A 486 57.45 34.42 -28.98
CA ASN A 486 58.12 35.13 -27.88
C ASN A 486 59.04 36.28 -28.37
N SER A 487 58.44 37.30 -28.98
CA SER A 487 59.13 38.34 -29.74
C SER A 487 58.57 39.74 -29.45
N SER A 488 59.15 40.76 -30.08
CA SER A 488 58.71 42.15 -29.97
C SER A 488 58.94 42.94 -31.27
N ALA A 489 58.17 44.02 -31.43
CA ALA A 489 58.24 44.95 -32.56
C ALA A 489 57.85 46.36 -32.10
N THR A 490 58.12 47.36 -32.93
CA THR A 490 57.69 48.74 -32.68
C THR A 490 56.75 49.23 -33.77
N TYR A 491 55.80 50.10 -33.40
CA TYR A 491 54.82 50.65 -34.35
C TYR A 491 54.54 52.12 -34.06
N THR A 492 54.43 52.94 -35.11
CA THR A 492 54.15 54.37 -35.01
C THR A 492 52.63 54.62 -35.01
N ILE A 493 52.14 55.22 -33.93
CA ILE A 493 50.74 55.57 -33.73
C ILE A 493 50.58 57.09 -33.82
N ASN A 494 49.64 57.54 -34.64
CA ASN A 494 49.34 58.97 -34.81
C ASN A 494 48.41 59.45 -33.68
N TYR A 495 48.44 60.75 -33.36
CA TYR A 495 47.54 61.32 -32.37
C TYR A 495 46.07 60.93 -32.62
N ASN A 496 45.40 60.52 -31.54
CA ASN A 496 44.00 60.08 -31.55
C ASN A 496 43.68 58.91 -32.50
N SER A 497 44.67 58.19 -33.03
CA SER A 497 44.44 56.91 -33.71
C SER A 497 44.47 55.77 -32.69
N THR A 498 43.30 55.34 -32.23
CA THR A 498 43.16 54.05 -31.55
C THR A 498 43.46 52.94 -32.56
N ARG A 499 44.41 52.06 -32.23
CA ARG A 499 44.80 50.93 -33.08
C ARG A 499 44.86 49.68 -32.24
N THR A 500 43.85 48.82 -32.36
CA THR A 500 43.90 47.48 -31.78
C THR A 500 44.89 46.65 -32.57
N PHE A 501 45.82 46.01 -31.85
CA PHE A 501 46.76 45.04 -32.38
C PHE A 501 46.32 43.66 -31.94
N TYR A 502 46.43 42.68 -32.84
CA TYR A 502 45.93 41.33 -32.66
C TYR A 502 47.07 40.32 -32.80
N LEU A 503 47.27 39.48 -31.79
CA LEU A 503 48.24 38.38 -31.79
C LEU A 503 47.58 37.11 -32.34
N TYR A 504 48.03 36.68 -33.52
CA TYR A 504 47.56 35.45 -34.18
C TYR A 504 48.64 34.37 -34.22
N ASN A 505 48.22 33.11 -34.18
CA ASN A 505 49.04 31.96 -34.58
C ASN A 505 48.17 30.96 -35.37
N ASN A 506 48.63 30.53 -36.54
CA ASN A 506 47.90 29.64 -37.45
C ASN A 506 46.43 30.07 -37.74
N GLY A 507 46.16 31.37 -37.77
CA GLY A 507 44.81 31.94 -37.96
C GLY A 507 43.94 32.04 -36.69
N VAL A 508 44.37 31.47 -35.56
CA VAL A 508 43.69 31.59 -34.26
C VAL A 508 44.14 32.88 -33.57
N LEU A 509 43.17 33.69 -33.10
CA LEU A 509 43.44 34.86 -32.26
C LEU A 509 43.79 34.39 -30.84
N LEU A 510 44.92 34.86 -30.31
CA LEU A 510 45.41 34.50 -28.98
C LEU A 510 45.25 35.63 -27.95
N ASP A 511 45.51 36.87 -28.36
CA ASP A 511 45.34 38.07 -27.51
C ASP A 511 45.17 39.34 -28.36
N GLN A 512 44.70 40.43 -27.76
CA GLN A 512 44.56 41.74 -28.41
C GLN A 512 44.83 42.90 -27.46
N GLU A 513 45.41 43.98 -27.97
CA GLU A 513 45.74 45.17 -27.17
C GLU A 513 45.47 46.48 -27.92
N THR A 514 45.07 47.55 -27.21
CA THR A 514 44.66 48.83 -27.83
C THR A 514 45.35 50.04 -27.15
N PRO A 515 46.63 50.31 -27.48
CA PRO A 515 47.35 51.46 -26.95
C PRO A 515 46.83 52.77 -27.54
N THR A 516 46.93 53.83 -26.75
CA THR A 516 46.57 55.20 -27.11
C THR A 516 47.81 56.08 -27.31
N ALA A 517 47.67 57.12 -28.14
CA ALA A 517 48.69 58.11 -28.42
C ALA A 517 48.22 59.51 -28.03
N THR A 518 48.80 60.07 -26.98
CA THR A 518 48.39 61.35 -26.37
C THR A 518 49.52 62.38 -26.39
N CYS A 519 49.21 63.68 -26.35
CA CYS A 519 50.24 64.72 -26.26
C CYS A 519 50.94 64.69 -24.90
N ILE A 520 52.24 65.00 -24.88
CA ILE A 520 53.02 65.13 -23.63
C ILE A 520 52.45 66.26 -22.75
N SER A 521 52.51 66.08 -21.43
CA SER A 521 51.98 67.06 -20.46
C SER A 521 52.53 68.47 -20.69
N GLY A 522 51.65 69.48 -20.56
CA GLY A 522 51.94 70.87 -20.94
C GLY A 522 51.74 71.19 -22.43
N THR A 523 51.32 70.21 -23.24
CA THR A 523 50.93 70.40 -24.64
C THR A 523 49.55 69.81 -24.95
N ALA A 524 48.86 70.38 -25.93
CA ALA A 524 47.64 69.84 -26.51
C ALA A 524 47.75 69.77 -28.04
N TRP A 525 46.84 69.05 -28.67
CA TRP A 525 46.80 68.89 -30.11
C TRP A 525 46.32 70.18 -30.79
N ASP A 526 47.18 70.79 -31.60
CA ASP A 526 46.78 71.82 -32.54
C ASP A 526 46.28 71.15 -33.83
N SER A 527 44.97 71.22 -34.06
CA SER A 527 44.33 70.68 -35.27
C SER A 527 44.67 71.44 -36.55
N VAL A 528 45.20 72.66 -36.45
CA VAL A 528 45.64 73.48 -37.60
C VAL A 528 47.02 73.04 -38.09
N THR A 529 47.95 72.72 -37.16
CA THR A 529 49.30 72.23 -37.52
C THR A 529 49.50 70.72 -37.35
N SER A 530 48.44 69.97 -37.02
CA SER A 530 48.46 68.52 -36.80
C SER A 530 49.60 68.04 -35.90
N THR A 531 49.86 68.77 -34.81
CA THR A 531 51.03 68.59 -33.95
C THR A 531 50.72 68.99 -32.50
N CYS A 532 51.38 68.35 -31.52
CA CYS A 532 51.24 68.73 -30.12
C CYS A 532 51.99 70.05 -29.83
N LYS A 533 51.29 71.11 -29.40
CA LYS A 533 51.85 72.43 -29.08
C LYS A 533 51.65 72.83 -27.63
N SER A 534 52.56 73.67 -27.12
CA SER A 534 52.49 74.21 -25.75
C SER A 534 51.18 74.95 -25.49
N THR A 535 50.50 74.59 -24.40
CA THR A 535 49.28 75.27 -23.92
C THR A 535 49.62 76.20 -22.77
N SER A 536 50.38 77.26 -23.05
CA SER A 536 50.73 78.29 -22.08
C SER A 536 49.56 79.24 -21.82
N ASN A 537 48.51 78.75 -21.16
CA ASN A 537 47.75 79.62 -20.27
C ASN A 537 48.71 80.12 -19.18
N MET A 538 48.60 81.40 -18.82
CA MET A 538 49.25 81.90 -17.61
C MET A 538 48.61 81.23 -16.39
N ILE A 539 49.42 80.79 -15.42
CA ILE A 539 48.92 80.15 -14.19
C ILE A 539 49.58 80.81 -12.99
N GLY A 540 48.78 81.17 -11.98
CA GLY A 540 49.26 81.81 -10.77
C GLY A 540 48.74 81.10 -9.53
N THR A 541 49.64 80.80 -8.60
CA THR A 541 49.30 80.30 -7.28
C THR A 541 49.39 81.45 -6.30
N ILE A 542 48.32 81.71 -5.56
CA ILE A 542 48.29 82.62 -4.42
C ILE A 542 47.76 81.87 -3.20
N THR A 543 48.38 82.12 -2.06
CA THR A 543 48.00 81.56 -0.76
C THR A 543 47.98 82.67 0.29
N ALA A 544 46.91 82.73 1.06
CA ALA A 544 46.75 83.66 2.18
C ALA A 544 46.36 82.85 3.43
N THR A 545 47.02 83.10 4.56
CA THR A 545 46.84 82.31 5.78
C THR A 545 45.98 83.08 6.80
N ASN A 546 45.03 82.41 7.44
CA ASN A 546 44.21 82.99 8.52
C ASN A 546 45.09 83.63 9.61
N CYS A 547 44.63 84.76 10.16
CA CYS A 547 45.31 85.42 11.28
C CYS A 547 44.43 85.47 12.52
N THR A 548 45.09 85.40 13.68
CA THR A 548 44.44 85.40 14.99
C THR A 548 44.63 86.74 15.68
N ILE A 549 43.54 87.41 16.02
CA ILE A 549 43.53 88.61 16.86
C ILE A 549 43.63 88.15 18.33
N PRO A 550 44.64 88.60 19.11
CA PRO A 550 44.79 88.20 20.51
C PRO A 550 43.66 88.76 21.40
N LEU A 551 43.51 88.23 22.61
CA LEU A 551 42.58 88.76 23.63
C LEU A 551 42.87 90.25 23.89
N ASN A 552 41.81 91.07 23.96
CA ASN A 552 41.82 92.54 23.96
C ASN A 552 42.45 93.21 22.72
N GLY A 553 42.89 92.44 21.72
CA GLY A 553 43.42 92.95 20.45
C GLY A 553 42.33 93.44 19.52
N THR A 554 42.71 94.34 18.61
CA THR A 554 41.82 94.99 17.63
C THR A 554 42.17 94.65 16.18
N SER A 555 43.32 94.04 15.90
CA SER A 555 43.77 93.69 14.55
C SER A 555 44.69 92.47 14.49
N CYS A 556 44.83 91.88 13.31
CA CYS A 556 45.90 90.93 13.00
C CYS A 556 46.40 91.08 11.55
N ASN A 557 47.59 90.56 11.28
CA ASN A 557 48.23 90.61 9.96
C ASN A 557 48.11 89.24 9.26
N ILE A 558 47.46 89.23 8.10
CA ILE A 558 47.33 88.08 7.20
C ILE A 558 48.65 87.91 6.42
N PRO A 559 49.36 86.78 6.52
CA PRO A 559 50.48 86.46 5.63
C PRO A 559 49.96 86.03 4.26
N ILE A 560 50.58 86.53 3.19
CA ILE A 560 50.23 86.21 1.79
C ILE A 560 51.49 85.87 1.02
N THR A 561 51.43 84.84 0.18
CA THR A 561 52.51 84.40 -0.71
C THR A 561 51.96 84.09 -2.10
N TRP A 562 52.76 84.29 -3.14
CA TRP A 562 52.35 83.99 -4.51
C TRP A 562 53.52 83.62 -5.44
N SER A 563 53.19 82.95 -6.54
CA SER A 563 54.10 82.65 -7.67
C SER A 563 53.31 82.51 -8.97
N THR A 564 53.94 82.83 -10.11
CA THR A 564 53.33 82.70 -11.44
C THR A 564 54.23 81.97 -12.42
N THR A 565 53.64 81.03 -13.16
CA THR A 565 54.29 80.23 -14.20
C THR A 565 53.86 80.73 -15.58
N ASN A 566 54.83 80.92 -16.47
CA ASN A 566 54.66 81.53 -17.79
C ASN A 566 53.95 82.93 -17.82
N PRO A 567 54.25 83.87 -16.90
CA PRO A 567 53.66 85.22 -16.94
C PRO A 567 54.14 86.01 -18.18
N VAL A 568 53.27 86.89 -18.71
CA VAL A 568 53.62 87.78 -19.85
C VAL A 568 54.04 89.18 -19.41
N GLY A 569 53.58 89.64 -18.25
CA GLY A 569 53.91 90.92 -17.64
C GLY A 569 54.36 90.80 -16.19
N ILE A 570 54.10 91.84 -15.38
CA ILE A 570 54.40 91.83 -13.94
C ILE A 570 53.13 91.51 -13.15
N SER A 571 53.22 90.53 -12.26
CA SER A 571 52.12 90.12 -11.40
C SER A 571 51.94 91.04 -10.20
N GLN A 572 50.68 91.25 -9.81
CA GLN A 572 50.27 92.07 -8.67
C GLN A 572 49.23 91.31 -7.82
N VAL A 573 49.35 91.41 -6.50
CA VAL A 573 48.34 90.93 -5.55
C VAL A 573 47.52 92.12 -5.06
N THR A 574 46.20 92.02 -5.15
CA THR A 574 45.25 93.10 -4.82
C THR A 574 44.13 92.63 -3.90
N THR A 575 43.49 93.57 -3.22
CA THR A 575 42.21 93.38 -2.51
C THR A 575 41.01 93.61 -3.45
N PRO A 576 39.74 93.30 -3.07
CA PRO A 576 38.58 93.48 -3.96
C PRO A 576 38.27 94.94 -4.35
N ILE A 577 38.97 95.90 -3.73
CA ILE A 577 38.89 97.34 -4.01
C ILE A 577 40.17 97.87 -4.68
N ASN A 578 40.92 96.98 -5.35
CA ASN A 578 42.14 97.27 -6.11
C ASN A 578 43.30 97.93 -5.32
N VAL A 579 43.28 97.86 -3.98
CA VAL A 579 44.47 98.21 -3.17
C VAL A 579 45.51 97.10 -3.37
N VAL A 580 46.68 97.49 -3.93
CA VAL A 580 47.84 96.62 -4.13
C VAL A 580 48.48 96.25 -2.79
N VAL A 581 48.78 94.96 -2.62
CA VAL A 581 49.37 94.36 -1.42
C VAL A 581 50.81 93.88 -1.66
N GLY A 582 51.15 93.56 -2.92
CA GLY A 582 52.51 93.18 -3.32
C GLY A 582 52.64 93.01 -4.84
N ASN A 583 53.85 93.18 -5.36
CA ASN A 583 54.17 93.13 -6.80
C ASN A 583 55.36 92.18 -7.07
N GLY A 584 55.39 91.57 -8.27
CA GLY A 584 56.44 90.67 -8.73
C GLY A 584 55.90 89.29 -9.10
N ASN A 585 56.62 88.54 -9.94
CA ASN A 585 56.15 87.23 -10.46
C ASN A 585 56.33 86.07 -9.46
N PHE A 586 56.91 86.35 -8.30
CA PHE A 586 56.85 85.57 -7.07
C PHE A 586 57.07 86.53 -5.89
N GLY A 587 56.53 86.22 -4.72
CA GLY A 587 56.72 87.08 -3.55
C GLY A 587 55.97 86.68 -2.30
N SER A 588 56.14 87.50 -1.26
CA SER A 588 55.41 87.45 0.00
C SER A 588 55.11 88.85 0.53
N ALA A 589 54.01 88.99 1.26
CA ALA A 589 53.53 90.24 1.84
C ALA A 589 52.70 89.97 3.11
N THR A 590 52.31 91.03 3.82
CA THR A 590 51.31 90.93 4.90
C THR A 590 50.26 92.03 4.76
N PHE A 591 49.01 91.70 5.10
CA PHE A 591 47.88 92.63 5.07
C PHE A 591 47.23 92.74 6.46
N SER A 592 47.19 93.94 7.03
CA SER A 592 46.60 94.17 8.35
C SER A 592 45.09 94.38 8.27
N THR A 593 44.32 93.74 9.16
CA THR A 593 42.86 93.87 9.23
C THR A 593 42.39 94.16 10.66
N GLY A 594 41.69 95.29 10.85
CA GLY A 594 41.18 95.77 12.14
C GLY A 594 39.80 95.25 12.55
N ALA A 595 39.39 94.11 12.01
CA ALA A 595 38.15 93.41 12.35
C ALA A 595 38.23 91.94 11.93
N THR A 596 37.40 91.10 12.53
CA THR A 596 37.23 89.69 12.13
C THR A 596 36.56 89.54 10.75
N GLY A 597 36.46 88.29 10.28
CA GLY A 597 35.82 87.92 9.01
C GLY A 597 36.83 87.67 7.87
N MET A 598 36.32 87.27 6.71
CA MET A 598 37.15 86.92 5.55
C MET A 598 37.68 88.15 4.80
N ARG A 599 38.88 88.02 4.23
CA ARG A 599 39.48 88.93 3.25
C ARG A 599 39.89 88.10 2.03
N THR A 600 39.51 88.56 0.84
CA THR A 600 39.89 87.94 -0.44
C THR A 600 41.02 88.72 -1.07
N PHE A 601 41.97 88.02 -1.66
CA PHE A 601 43.11 88.56 -2.39
C PHE A 601 43.16 87.94 -3.78
N TYR A 602 43.42 88.76 -4.78
CA TYR A 602 43.43 88.39 -6.20
C TYR A 602 44.83 88.58 -6.76
N LEU A 603 45.35 87.57 -7.44
CA LEU A 603 46.62 87.61 -8.17
C LEU A 603 46.32 87.87 -9.65
N TYR A 604 46.72 89.03 -10.15
CA TYR A 604 46.66 89.37 -11.57
C TYR A 604 48.06 89.35 -12.20
N ASN A 605 48.15 89.02 -13.48
CA ASN A 605 49.30 89.39 -14.32
C ASN A 605 48.78 90.34 -15.42
N ASP A 606 49.32 91.56 -15.43
CA ASP A 606 48.73 92.73 -16.09
C ASP A 606 47.23 92.90 -15.77
N THR A 607 46.34 92.49 -16.68
CA THR A 607 44.87 92.55 -16.52
C THR A 607 44.20 91.18 -16.36
N GLN A 608 44.91 90.06 -16.48
CA GLN A 608 44.33 88.72 -16.37
C GLN A 608 44.42 88.21 -14.93
N GLU A 609 43.28 87.81 -14.35
CA GLU A 609 43.23 87.12 -13.07
C GLU A 609 43.82 85.70 -13.21
N LEU A 610 44.79 85.36 -12.37
CA LEU A 610 45.49 84.08 -12.39
C LEU A 610 45.15 83.19 -11.19
N GLY A 611 44.60 83.74 -10.11
CA GLY A 611 44.16 82.99 -8.94
C GLY A 611 43.65 83.86 -7.80
N THR A 612 42.92 83.25 -6.87
CA THR A 612 42.34 83.91 -5.68
C THR A 612 42.68 83.17 -4.40
N ALA A 613 42.85 83.91 -3.30
CA ALA A 613 43.04 83.35 -1.97
C ALA A 613 42.16 84.08 -0.95
N THR A 614 41.58 83.34 -0.01
CA THR A 614 40.80 83.89 1.11
C THR A 614 41.44 83.54 2.43
N ALA A 615 41.61 84.54 3.31
CA ALA A 615 42.04 84.36 4.68
C ALA A 615 41.07 85.01 5.66
N GLN A 616 40.82 84.36 6.78
CA GLN A 616 39.92 84.82 7.84
C GLN A 616 40.73 85.43 9.00
N ALA A 617 40.29 86.59 9.47
CA ALA A 617 40.66 87.10 10.78
C ALA A 617 39.67 86.58 11.84
N VAL A 618 40.19 85.92 12.88
CA VAL A 618 39.41 85.34 13.99
C VAL A 618 39.99 85.75 15.34
N CYS A 619 39.17 85.75 16.40
CA CYS A 619 39.68 85.94 17.76
C CYS A 619 40.45 84.71 18.26
N ALA A 620 41.37 84.93 19.21
CA ALA A 620 42.08 83.87 19.89
C ALA A 620 41.13 82.94 20.66
N THR A 621 41.47 81.64 20.70
CA THR A 621 40.68 80.59 21.35
C THR A 621 40.29 80.98 22.78
N GLY A 622 38.99 80.92 23.09
CA GLY A 622 38.43 81.38 24.36
C GLY A 622 37.91 82.83 24.35
N SER A 623 38.03 83.55 23.23
CA SER A 623 37.51 84.92 23.08
C SER A 623 36.63 85.13 21.84
N THR A 624 35.66 86.04 21.93
CA THR A 624 34.74 86.42 20.84
C THR A 624 34.87 87.90 20.49
N TRP A 625 34.54 88.27 19.25
CA TRP A 625 34.59 89.64 18.78
C TRP A 625 33.36 90.43 19.26
N ALA A 626 33.55 91.36 20.20
CA ALA A 626 32.50 92.23 20.72
C ALA A 626 33.05 93.63 20.98
N SER A 627 32.22 94.66 20.77
CA SER A 627 32.57 96.07 21.05
C SER A 627 33.87 96.60 20.41
N GLY A 628 34.37 95.95 19.36
CA GLY A 628 35.57 96.37 18.61
C GLY A 628 36.88 95.68 19.01
N SER A 629 36.84 94.66 19.89
CA SER A 629 38.00 93.82 20.23
C SER A 629 37.59 92.38 20.55
N CYS A 630 38.56 91.51 20.83
CA CYS A 630 38.31 90.15 21.31
C CYS A 630 38.16 90.10 22.84
N VAL A 631 37.06 89.57 23.37
CA VAL A 631 36.74 89.52 24.82
C VAL A 631 36.47 88.08 25.31
N ASP A 632 36.70 87.82 26.60
CA ASP A 632 36.59 86.50 27.25
C ASP A 632 35.15 85.92 27.20
N THR A 633 35.04 84.58 27.12
CA THR A 633 33.77 83.82 26.98
C THR A 633 33.38 82.99 28.21
N SER A 634 34.19 82.97 29.27
CA SER A 634 34.11 81.99 30.37
C SER A 634 32.95 82.13 31.36
N SER A 635 31.98 83.03 31.13
CA SER A 635 30.79 83.18 32.00
C SER A 635 29.68 82.19 31.67
N THR A 636 29.12 81.51 32.68
CA THR A 636 28.01 80.56 32.50
C THR A 636 26.67 81.10 32.99
N VAL A 637 25.59 80.66 32.32
CA VAL A 637 24.20 81.07 32.54
C VAL A 637 23.29 79.84 32.56
N THR A 638 22.19 79.89 33.31
CA THR A 638 21.32 78.72 33.53
C THR A 638 19.97 78.80 32.83
N LEU A 639 19.53 77.67 32.28
CA LEU A 639 18.19 77.46 31.74
C LEU A 639 17.44 76.49 32.64
N THR A 640 16.34 76.94 33.23
CA THR A 640 15.41 76.06 33.97
C THR A 640 14.20 75.72 33.11
N MET A 641 14.00 74.44 32.84
CA MET A 641 12.81 73.92 32.16
C MET A 641 11.89 73.26 33.20
N ALA A 642 10.62 73.62 33.18
CA ALA A 642 9.65 73.13 34.14
C ALA A 642 8.33 72.72 33.49
N LYS A 643 7.51 71.97 34.22
CA LYS A 643 6.10 71.79 33.88
C LYS A 643 5.31 73.02 34.35
N ASN A 644 4.24 73.37 33.64
CA ASN A 644 3.28 74.37 34.07
C ASN A 644 2.33 73.73 35.10
N THR A 645 2.07 74.42 36.20
CA THR A 645 1.20 73.95 37.30
C THR A 645 -0.29 73.86 36.92
N LEU A 646 -0.65 74.36 35.74
CA LEU A 646 -1.99 74.21 35.13
C LEU A 646 -2.11 73.02 34.17
N SER A 647 -1.07 72.18 34.04
CA SER A 647 -1.11 71.02 33.14
C SER A 647 -2.07 69.96 33.66
N THR A 648 -3.07 69.57 32.86
CA THR A 648 -3.99 68.46 33.16
C THR A 648 -3.53 67.14 32.58
N GLY A 649 -2.56 67.16 31.66
CA GLY A 649 -1.87 65.99 31.11
C GLY A 649 -0.39 65.95 31.50
N THR A 650 0.31 64.92 31.04
CA THR A 650 1.76 64.77 31.26
C THR A 650 2.56 64.83 29.97
N GLY A 651 3.88 64.81 30.11
CA GLY A 651 4.84 65.06 29.05
C GLY A 651 6.25 65.24 29.59
N THR A 652 7.20 65.27 28.66
CA THR A 652 8.64 65.41 28.90
C THR A 652 9.17 66.65 28.19
N VAL A 653 9.94 67.48 28.88
CA VAL A 653 10.60 68.68 28.31
C VAL A 653 12.10 68.46 28.22
N THR A 654 12.75 68.85 27.12
CA THR A 654 14.20 68.70 26.95
C THR A 654 14.83 69.81 26.08
N ASP A 655 16.04 70.22 26.44
CA ASP A 655 16.94 71.12 25.71
C ASP A 655 18.00 70.36 24.87
N GLY A 656 17.92 69.03 24.85
CA GLY A 656 18.89 68.13 24.21
C GLY A 656 20.06 67.72 25.10
N ILE A 657 20.24 68.34 26.28
CA ILE A 657 21.29 68.01 27.26
C ILE A 657 20.68 67.40 28.54
N LYS A 658 19.53 67.91 28.99
CA LYS A 658 18.75 67.37 30.11
C LYS A 658 17.26 67.30 29.78
N SER A 659 16.61 66.24 30.25
CA SER A 659 15.17 66.04 30.14
C SER A 659 14.46 66.06 31.50
N CYS A 660 13.20 66.47 31.51
CA CYS A 660 12.32 66.48 32.67
C CYS A 660 10.97 65.84 32.30
N GLY A 661 10.86 64.54 32.53
CA GLY A 661 9.69 63.70 32.26
C GLY A 661 9.13 63.02 33.51
N GLY A 662 8.01 62.31 33.38
CA GLY A 662 7.37 61.61 34.51
C GLY A 662 7.10 62.54 35.70
N THR A 663 7.56 62.15 36.89
CA THR A 663 7.41 62.92 38.15
C THR A 663 8.29 64.18 38.24
N CYS A 664 9.20 64.42 37.29
CA CYS A 664 10.03 65.63 37.28
C CYS A 664 9.17 66.90 37.11
N THR A 665 9.31 67.84 38.04
CA THR A 665 8.61 69.13 38.03
C THR A 665 9.43 70.23 37.35
N SER A 666 10.76 70.22 37.53
CA SER A 666 11.70 71.09 36.83
C SER A 666 13.13 70.54 36.82
N VAL A 667 13.88 70.83 35.75
CA VAL A 667 15.32 70.56 35.62
C VAL A 667 16.06 71.84 35.19
N THR A 668 17.32 71.98 35.60
CA THR A 668 18.17 73.13 35.23
C THR A 668 19.46 72.68 34.54
N SER A 669 19.75 73.28 33.39
CA SER A 669 20.97 73.13 32.60
C SER A 669 21.83 74.39 32.68
N SER A 670 23.15 74.25 32.53
CA SER A 670 24.09 75.36 32.49
C SER A 670 24.76 75.44 31.13
N TYR A 671 24.87 76.65 30.59
CA TYR A 671 25.42 76.97 29.28
C TYR A 671 26.44 78.09 29.38
N LEU A 672 27.27 78.29 28.35
CA LEU A 672 28.08 79.52 28.22
C LEU A 672 27.16 80.68 27.81
N SER A 673 27.41 81.88 28.33
CA SER A 673 26.62 83.06 27.96
C SER A 673 26.77 83.37 26.46
N GLY A 674 25.64 83.58 25.78
CA GLY A 674 25.58 83.73 24.32
C GLY A 674 25.35 82.42 23.55
N SER A 675 25.15 81.29 24.23
CA SER A 675 24.76 80.02 23.58
C SER A 675 23.37 80.11 22.95
N TYR A 676 23.17 79.46 21.80
CA TYR A 676 21.83 79.26 21.22
C TYR A 676 21.27 77.90 21.61
N VAL A 677 20.11 77.88 22.28
CA VAL A 677 19.44 76.66 22.76
C VAL A 677 18.14 76.41 21.99
N ARG A 678 17.74 75.16 21.81
CA ARG A 678 16.46 74.79 21.19
C ARG A 678 15.73 73.81 22.09
N ILE A 679 14.48 74.12 22.44
CA ILE A 679 13.75 73.43 23.51
C ILE A 679 12.55 72.70 22.90
N SER A 680 12.31 71.47 23.34
CA SER A 680 11.24 70.60 22.84
C SER A 680 10.41 70.03 23.98
N ALA A 681 9.13 69.79 23.69
CA ALA A 681 8.20 69.11 24.57
C ALA A 681 7.60 67.90 23.84
N THR A 682 7.69 66.72 24.44
CA THR A 682 7.04 65.50 23.95
C THR A 682 5.90 65.17 24.92
N PRO A 683 4.63 65.18 24.50
CA PRO A 683 3.55 64.70 25.35
C PRO A 683 3.75 63.22 25.68
N ASP A 684 3.38 62.80 26.88
CA ASP A 684 3.31 61.38 27.20
C ASP A 684 2.02 60.80 26.58
N THR A 685 1.94 59.46 26.42
CA THR A 685 0.78 58.80 25.81
C THR A 685 -0.53 59.19 26.51
N GLY A 686 -1.52 59.67 25.75
CA GLY A 686 -2.78 60.16 26.30
C GLY A 686 -2.73 61.60 26.82
N SER A 687 -1.80 62.41 26.33
CA SER A 687 -1.77 63.86 26.52
C SER A 687 -1.35 64.59 25.25
N VAL A 688 -1.61 65.89 25.17
CA VAL A 688 -1.15 66.79 24.10
C VAL A 688 -0.46 68.02 24.66
N PHE A 689 0.51 68.54 23.92
CA PHE A 689 1.20 69.78 24.26
C PHE A 689 0.32 70.98 23.89
N ALA A 690 0.00 71.81 24.88
CA ALA A 690 -0.91 72.95 24.73
C ALA A 690 -0.17 74.29 24.54
N GLY A 691 1.12 74.38 24.89
CA GLY A 691 1.94 75.57 24.61
C GLY A 691 3.04 75.84 25.63
N TRP A 692 3.91 76.79 25.29
CA TRP A 692 4.95 77.32 26.18
C TRP A 692 4.45 78.51 26.99
N SER A 693 5.11 78.74 28.12
CA SER A 693 4.92 79.87 29.03
C SER A 693 6.22 80.20 29.77
N GLY A 694 6.35 81.41 30.33
CA GLY A 694 7.59 81.89 30.96
C GLY A 694 8.43 82.72 30.00
N TRP A 695 9.72 82.38 29.81
CA TRP A 695 10.64 83.12 28.93
C TRP A 695 10.15 83.25 27.48
N VAL A 696 9.46 82.21 26.96
CA VAL A 696 8.78 82.24 25.67
C VAL A 696 7.35 81.71 25.84
N SER A 697 6.47 82.09 24.91
CA SER A 697 5.06 81.70 24.90
C SER A 697 4.58 81.32 23.49
N GLY A 698 3.48 80.57 23.42
CA GLY A 698 2.87 80.11 22.16
C GLY A 698 3.09 78.62 21.88
N GLY A 699 2.49 78.12 20.80
CA GLY A 699 2.42 76.69 20.48
C GLY A 699 3.59 76.08 19.70
N ALA A 700 4.59 76.87 19.29
CA ALA A 700 5.68 76.40 18.44
C ALA A 700 6.59 75.39 19.17
N ASN A 701 6.59 74.14 18.72
CA ASN A 701 7.28 73.02 19.38
C ASN A 701 7.93 72.08 18.33
N PRO A 702 9.26 71.84 18.38
CA PRO A 702 10.24 72.53 19.24
C PRO A 702 10.32 74.03 18.93
N THR A 703 10.90 74.80 19.85
CA THR A 703 11.12 76.24 19.67
C THR A 703 12.01 76.54 18.46
N SER A 704 12.10 77.81 18.07
CA SER A 704 13.27 78.32 17.34
C SER A 704 14.54 78.23 18.21
N TYR A 705 15.70 78.50 17.63
CA TYR A 705 16.93 78.70 18.41
C TYR A 705 16.83 80.01 19.21
N LEU A 706 17.02 79.92 20.52
CA LEU A 706 16.89 81.02 21.47
C LEU A 706 18.28 81.40 22.01
N LEU A 707 18.65 82.68 21.94
CA LEU A 707 19.90 83.19 22.51
C LEU A 707 19.81 83.24 24.04
N LEU A 708 20.67 82.50 24.73
CA LEU A 708 20.75 82.43 26.18
C LEU A 708 21.90 83.32 26.70
N ASP A 709 21.54 84.56 27.02
CA ASP A 709 22.39 85.70 27.41
C ASP A 709 22.52 85.91 28.93
N ARG A 710 21.63 85.30 29.70
CA ARG A 710 21.49 85.35 31.17
C ARG A 710 20.61 84.20 31.64
N ASN A 711 20.40 84.05 32.94
CA ASN A 711 19.56 82.96 33.47
C ASN A 711 18.09 83.12 33.02
N ARG A 712 17.44 82.04 32.58
CA ARG A 712 16.05 82.02 32.06
C ARG A 712 15.26 80.81 32.58
N THR A 713 13.93 80.93 32.60
CA THR A 713 13.00 79.84 32.97
C THR A 713 11.86 79.71 31.96
N ILE A 714 11.58 78.49 31.51
CA ILE A 714 10.50 78.14 30.58
C ILE A 714 9.60 77.05 31.19
N ARG A 715 8.30 77.07 30.86
CA ARG A 715 7.28 76.11 31.32
C ARG A 715 6.47 75.56 30.16
N ALA A 716 6.41 74.22 30.03
CA ALA A 716 5.50 73.54 29.10
C ALA A 716 4.14 73.28 29.75
N LEU A 717 3.05 73.50 29.00
CA LEU A 717 1.69 73.11 29.38
C LEU A 717 1.27 71.86 28.60
N PHE A 718 0.75 70.85 29.29
CA PHE A 718 0.19 69.64 28.70
C PHE A 718 -1.26 69.44 29.15
N ASN A 719 -2.15 69.04 28.23
CA ASN A 719 -3.54 68.71 28.52
C ASN A 719 -3.76 67.21 28.32
N SER A 720 -4.56 66.55 29.17
CA SER A 720 -4.88 65.13 28.98
C SER A 720 -5.82 64.91 27.79
N THR A 721 -5.67 63.77 27.12
CA THR A 721 -6.48 63.32 25.98
C THR A 721 -6.87 61.84 26.05
N THR A 722 -6.64 61.14 27.18
CA THR A 722 -7.28 59.84 27.40
C THR A 722 -8.79 60.01 27.59
N PRO A 723 -9.65 59.32 26.81
CA PRO A 723 -10.99 59.02 27.29
C PRO A 723 -10.84 58.07 28.49
N VAL A 724 -11.47 58.41 29.62
CA VAL A 724 -11.53 57.49 30.76
C VAL A 724 -12.28 56.24 30.30
N SER A 725 -11.83 55.05 30.67
CA SER A 725 -12.53 53.79 30.41
C SER A 725 -12.78 53.03 31.71
N TYR A 726 -13.83 52.22 31.70
CA TYR A 726 -14.32 51.47 32.85
C TYR A 726 -14.63 50.03 32.47
N ASN A 727 -14.35 49.12 33.39
CA ASN A 727 -14.60 47.69 33.21
C ASN A 727 -16.07 47.38 33.49
N LEU A 728 -16.72 46.69 32.55
CA LEU A 728 -17.99 46.01 32.75
C LEU A 728 -17.71 44.52 32.97
N SER A 729 -18.00 44.00 34.16
CA SER A 729 -17.96 42.57 34.47
C SER A 729 -19.37 41.98 34.37
N VAL A 730 -19.50 40.82 33.71
CA VAL A 730 -20.79 40.12 33.56
C VAL A 730 -20.71 38.76 34.27
N ILE A 731 -21.55 38.56 35.28
CA ILE A 731 -21.69 37.31 36.00
C ILE A 731 -22.85 36.54 35.40
N VAL A 732 -22.63 35.29 34.96
CA VAL A 732 -23.68 34.42 34.43
C VAL A 732 -23.99 33.32 35.43
N SER A 733 -25.27 33.11 35.73
CA SER A 733 -25.78 32.06 36.60
C SER A 733 -26.81 31.22 35.85
N GLY A 734 -26.61 29.90 35.79
CA GLY A 734 -27.34 29.00 34.89
C GLY A 734 -26.60 28.77 33.55
N ASN A 735 -27.17 27.93 32.69
CA ASN A 735 -26.50 27.40 31.48
C ASN A 735 -26.66 28.29 30.23
N GLY A 736 -26.90 29.59 30.41
CA GLY A 736 -27.05 30.53 29.29
C GLY A 736 -25.74 31.20 28.89
N THR A 737 -25.77 31.92 27.78
CA THR A 737 -24.61 32.62 27.20
C THR A 737 -24.97 34.08 26.88
N ILE A 738 -24.02 35.01 27.05
CA ILE A 738 -24.24 36.47 26.89
C ILE A 738 -23.19 37.09 25.97
N ILE A 739 -23.62 38.00 25.08
CA ILE A 739 -22.74 38.92 24.34
C ILE A 739 -23.17 40.38 24.54
N SER A 740 -22.34 41.35 24.12
CA SER A 740 -22.64 42.79 24.19
C SER A 740 -22.75 43.47 22.83
N ASN A 741 -23.43 44.63 22.82
CA ASN A 741 -23.29 45.68 21.80
C ASN A 741 -23.04 47.04 22.51
N PRO A 742 -21.93 47.76 22.26
CA PRO A 742 -20.80 47.39 21.39
C PRO A 742 -20.15 46.05 21.75
N THR A 743 -19.61 45.36 20.75
CA THR A 743 -19.08 44.00 20.89
C THR A 743 -17.81 43.95 21.74
N GLY A 744 -17.78 43.06 22.73
CA GLY A 744 -16.58 42.77 23.54
C GLY A 744 -16.80 41.74 24.65
N ILE A 745 -17.96 41.76 25.32
CA ILE A 745 -18.37 40.65 26.22
C ILE A 745 -18.76 39.43 25.37
N ASN A 746 -18.29 38.24 25.75
CA ASN A 746 -18.71 36.96 25.18
C ASN A 746 -18.56 35.81 26.21
N CYS A 747 -19.65 35.41 26.83
CA CYS A 747 -19.70 34.42 27.92
C CYS A 747 -20.02 33.00 27.43
N ASN A 748 -19.22 32.47 26.51
CA ASN A 748 -19.45 31.16 25.87
C ASN A 748 -18.51 30.03 26.36
N ILE A 749 -17.54 30.29 27.27
CA ILE A 749 -16.38 29.41 27.47
C ILE A 749 -16.06 29.11 28.95
N SER A 750 -16.75 28.12 29.53
CA SER A 750 -16.46 27.50 30.84
C SER A 750 -16.65 28.40 32.09
N PRO A 751 -17.11 27.88 33.25
CA PRO A 751 -17.48 28.71 34.42
C PRO A 751 -16.29 29.28 35.23
N THR A 752 -15.11 29.43 34.62
CA THR A 752 -13.88 29.92 35.28
C THR A 752 -13.03 30.86 34.40
N ALA A 753 -13.68 31.62 33.51
CA ALA A 753 -13.04 32.67 32.71
C ALA A 753 -13.80 34.00 32.88
N ASP A 754 -13.08 35.09 33.20
CA ASP A 754 -13.70 36.37 33.54
C ASP A 754 -14.34 37.06 32.33
N CYS A 755 -15.66 37.12 32.29
CA CYS A 755 -16.41 37.96 31.34
C CYS A 755 -16.30 39.45 31.70
N THR A 756 -15.14 40.06 31.48
CA THR A 756 -14.91 41.49 31.74
C THR A 756 -14.32 42.19 30.54
N GLU A 757 -14.89 43.33 30.15
CA GLU A 757 -14.39 44.18 29.04
C GLU A 757 -14.37 45.65 29.43
N SER A 758 -13.44 46.42 28.85
CA SER A 758 -13.22 47.85 29.09
C SER A 758 -13.92 48.72 28.06
N TYR A 759 -14.87 49.55 28.48
CA TYR A 759 -15.59 50.50 27.62
C TYR A 759 -15.28 51.95 27.99
N SER A 760 -15.28 52.85 27.01
CA SER A 760 -15.10 54.29 27.25
C SER A 760 -16.21 54.90 28.12
N SER A 761 -15.88 55.92 28.90
CA SER A 761 -16.82 56.65 29.76
C SER A 761 -17.96 57.27 28.94
N GLY A 762 -19.19 57.12 29.41
CA GLY A 762 -20.42 57.50 28.71
C GLY A 762 -20.92 56.48 27.68
N THR A 763 -20.19 55.39 27.42
CA THR A 763 -20.68 54.32 26.52
C THR A 763 -21.87 53.61 27.14
N SER A 764 -22.97 53.49 26.41
CA SER A 764 -24.08 52.62 26.78
C SER A 764 -23.91 51.27 26.12
N VAL A 765 -23.92 50.20 26.91
CA VAL A 765 -23.70 48.82 26.50
C VAL A 765 -24.99 48.05 26.76
N VAL A 766 -25.47 47.30 25.76
CA VAL A 766 -26.61 46.41 25.88
C VAL A 766 -26.13 44.96 25.81
N LEU A 767 -26.56 44.14 26.77
CA LEU A 767 -26.24 42.72 26.86
C LEU A 767 -27.39 41.87 26.33
N PHE A 768 -27.09 40.86 25.51
CA PHE A 768 -28.06 39.99 24.86
C PHE A 768 -27.70 38.51 25.06
N PRO A 769 -28.68 37.63 25.29
CA PRO A 769 -28.45 36.19 25.26
C PRO A 769 -28.23 35.69 23.84
N THR A 770 -27.34 34.72 23.66
CA THR A 770 -27.01 34.11 22.34
C THR A 770 -27.67 32.76 22.07
N THR A 771 -28.12 32.04 23.09
CA THR A 771 -28.84 30.77 22.95
C THR A 771 -30.35 30.96 22.92
N THR A 772 -31.03 30.21 22.03
CA THR A 772 -32.50 30.11 21.99
C THR A 772 -33.01 29.04 22.97
N SER A 773 -32.43 28.94 24.17
CA SER A 773 -33.00 28.08 25.21
C SER A 773 -34.31 28.69 25.71
N THR A 774 -35.23 27.85 26.16
CA THR A 774 -36.55 28.28 26.66
C THR A 774 -36.49 28.86 28.09
N ASP A 775 -35.28 29.09 28.60
CA ASP A 775 -34.99 29.50 29.96
C ASP A 775 -35.38 30.97 30.18
N THR A 776 -35.89 31.26 31.36
CA THR A 776 -36.26 32.64 31.71
C THR A 776 -35.03 33.41 32.17
N LEU A 777 -34.63 34.43 31.40
CA LEU A 777 -33.53 35.34 31.75
C LEU A 777 -34.03 36.49 32.62
N THR A 778 -33.32 36.76 33.72
CA THR A 778 -33.50 37.95 34.56
C THR A 778 -32.18 38.69 34.76
N TRP A 779 -32.25 40.02 34.83
CA TRP A 779 -31.11 40.92 35.00
C TRP A 779 -31.07 41.54 36.40
N SER A 780 -29.87 41.67 36.95
CA SER A 780 -29.60 42.32 38.23
C SER A 780 -28.18 42.92 38.28
N GLY A 781 -27.82 43.57 39.39
CA GLY A 781 -26.60 44.38 39.49
C GLY A 781 -26.81 45.77 38.92
N ASP A 782 -25.82 46.30 38.20
CA ASP A 782 -25.85 47.63 37.59
C ASP A 782 -26.67 47.72 36.28
N CYS A 783 -27.06 46.58 35.70
CA CYS A 783 -27.90 46.54 34.50
C CYS A 783 -29.38 46.78 34.83
N ASN A 784 -30.06 47.51 33.96
CA ASN A 784 -31.52 47.62 34.01
C ASN A 784 -32.20 46.28 33.64
N ALA A 785 -33.53 46.21 33.81
CA ALA A 785 -34.32 45.01 33.55
C ALA A 785 -34.25 44.48 32.09
N SER A 786 -33.75 45.28 31.15
CA SER A 786 -33.52 44.92 29.75
C SER A 786 -32.04 44.63 29.41
N GLY A 787 -31.16 44.49 30.41
CA GLY A 787 -29.75 44.13 30.19
C GLY A 787 -28.85 45.28 29.71
N GLN A 788 -29.29 46.53 29.86
CA GLN A 788 -28.53 47.71 29.45
C GLN A 788 -27.91 48.44 30.65
N VAL A 789 -26.68 48.92 30.46
CA VAL A 789 -25.88 49.67 31.43
C VAL A 789 -25.14 50.81 30.72
N THR A 790 -24.83 51.91 31.42
CA THR A 790 -24.01 53.00 30.89
C THR A 790 -22.79 53.20 31.79
N MET A 791 -21.62 53.31 31.16
CA MET A 791 -20.33 53.20 31.83
C MET A 791 -19.83 54.56 32.32
N ASP A 792 -20.13 54.90 33.58
CA ASP A 792 -19.63 56.09 34.28
C ASP A 792 -18.70 55.77 35.47
N ALA A 793 -18.56 54.48 35.78
CA ALA A 793 -17.63 53.85 36.70
C ALA A 793 -17.46 52.38 36.29
N ASN A 794 -16.57 51.61 36.94
CA ASN A 794 -16.59 50.15 36.81
C ASN A 794 -17.94 49.61 37.32
N LYS A 795 -18.51 48.64 36.59
CA LYS A 795 -19.89 48.16 36.77
C LYS A 795 -19.94 46.63 36.69
N THR A 796 -20.91 46.03 37.39
CA THR A 796 -21.14 44.58 37.36
C THR A 796 -22.61 44.26 37.08
N CYS A 797 -22.87 43.50 36.02
CA CYS A 797 -24.20 42.99 35.69
C CYS A 797 -24.28 41.48 35.92
N THR A 798 -25.41 41.00 36.46
CA THR A 798 -25.64 39.57 36.68
C THR A 798 -26.84 39.10 35.85
N ALA A 799 -26.58 38.13 34.97
CA ALA A 799 -27.56 37.41 34.17
C ALA A 799 -27.91 36.08 34.86
N THR A 800 -29.18 35.88 35.20
CA THR A 800 -29.66 34.60 35.77
C THR A 800 -30.64 33.94 34.81
N PHE A 801 -30.27 32.75 34.33
CA PHE A 801 -31.08 31.90 33.45
C PHE A 801 -31.73 30.78 34.28
N THR A 802 -33.06 30.76 34.37
CA THR A 802 -33.83 29.72 35.06
C THR A 802 -34.47 28.73 34.08
N PRO A 803 -34.07 27.44 34.08
CA PRO A 803 -34.55 26.46 33.11
C PRO A 803 -36.06 26.25 33.11
N THR A 804 -36.63 26.09 31.91
CA THR A 804 -38.01 25.61 31.74
C THR A 804 -38.01 24.16 31.25
N THR A 805 -38.87 23.32 31.82
CA THR A 805 -38.91 21.88 31.55
C THR A 805 -39.40 21.60 30.12
N PRO A 806 -38.68 20.81 29.30
CA PRO A 806 -38.92 20.73 27.86
C PRO A 806 -39.98 19.70 27.45
N THR A 807 -40.51 19.86 26.24
CA THR A 807 -41.32 18.86 25.53
C THR A 807 -40.79 18.66 24.10
N ASP A 808 -40.12 17.52 23.91
CA ASP A 808 -40.07 16.67 22.70
C ASP A 808 -39.62 17.23 21.32
N ASP A 809 -39.45 16.27 20.40
CA ASP A 809 -39.36 16.35 18.93
C ASP A 809 -38.14 16.99 18.23
N SER A 810 -37.20 16.10 17.89
CA SER A 810 -36.68 15.89 16.52
C SER A 810 -35.65 16.86 15.89
N VAL A 811 -34.57 16.28 15.36
CA VAL A 811 -33.71 16.89 14.32
C VAL A 811 -33.27 15.79 13.33
N PRO A 812 -33.64 15.88 12.05
CA PRO A 812 -33.08 15.04 10.99
C PRO A 812 -32.24 15.85 9.98
N THR A 813 -31.08 15.34 9.58
CA THR A 813 -30.76 15.03 8.16
C THR A 813 -29.37 14.38 8.05
N ILE A 814 -29.17 13.60 6.99
CA ILE A 814 -28.03 12.70 6.80
C ILE A 814 -27.36 13.02 5.46
N SER A 815 -26.02 12.95 5.39
CA SER A 815 -25.27 12.74 4.15
C SER A 815 -24.38 11.51 4.28
N SER A 816 -24.70 10.46 3.53
CA SER A 816 -24.05 9.15 3.60
C SER A 816 -22.77 9.05 2.77
N PHE A 817 -21.83 8.23 3.22
CA PHE A 817 -20.72 7.71 2.42
C PHE A 817 -20.58 6.20 2.67
N ILE A 818 -20.17 5.44 1.66
CA ILE A 818 -20.02 3.98 1.72
C ILE A 818 -18.59 3.64 1.33
N VAL A 819 -17.93 2.79 2.10
CA VAL A 819 -16.67 2.13 1.74
C VAL A 819 -17.00 0.70 1.29
N THR A 820 -16.45 0.27 0.17
CA THR A 820 -16.52 -1.12 -0.30
C THR A 820 -15.12 -1.61 -0.59
N ASP A 821 -14.69 -2.67 0.08
CA ASP A 821 -13.53 -3.45 -0.35
C ASP A 821 -14.00 -4.74 -1.04
N ARG A 822 -13.26 -5.21 -2.04
CA ARG A 822 -13.68 -6.33 -2.91
C ARG A 822 -12.60 -7.39 -3.02
N ILE A 823 -12.85 -8.55 -2.43
CA ILE A 823 -11.93 -9.69 -2.49
C ILE A 823 -12.50 -10.76 -3.44
N ILE A 824 -11.67 -11.18 -4.39
CA ILE A 824 -11.91 -12.37 -5.23
C ILE A 824 -11.32 -13.57 -4.49
N ILE A 825 -12.08 -14.67 -4.40
CA ILE A 825 -11.77 -15.79 -3.51
C ILE A 825 -11.93 -17.11 -4.27
N GLY A 826 -10.92 -17.98 -4.21
CA GLY A 826 -10.95 -19.32 -4.79
C GLY A 826 -11.85 -20.31 -4.04
N ALA A 827 -12.14 -21.46 -4.65
CA ALA A 827 -13.00 -22.47 -4.06
C ALA A 827 -12.44 -23.04 -2.73
N ASN A 828 -13.33 -23.31 -1.77
CA ASN A 828 -13.02 -23.84 -0.43
C ASN A 828 -12.19 -22.94 0.51
N ALA A 829 -11.91 -21.68 0.14
CA ALA A 829 -11.16 -20.76 0.99
C ALA A 829 -11.86 -20.49 2.34
N THR A 830 -11.04 -20.21 3.36
CA THR A 830 -11.51 -19.96 4.73
C THR A 830 -11.45 -18.47 5.05
N ALA A 831 -12.62 -17.86 5.25
CA ALA A 831 -12.74 -16.45 5.63
C ALA A 831 -12.72 -16.29 7.15
N THR A 832 -11.80 -15.47 7.68
CA THR A 832 -11.71 -15.13 9.11
C THR A 832 -11.77 -13.62 9.30
N TRP A 833 -12.67 -13.18 10.18
CA TRP A 833 -12.90 -11.76 10.51
C TRP A 833 -12.97 -11.56 12.03
N SER A 834 -12.72 -10.32 12.47
CA SER A 834 -13.16 -9.85 13.77
C SER A 834 -13.41 -8.36 13.75
N SER A 835 -14.57 -7.94 14.23
CA SER A 835 -14.99 -6.55 14.32
C SER A 835 -15.07 -6.09 15.78
N SER A 836 -14.95 -4.78 15.98
CA SER A 836 -15.13 -4.12 17.29
C SER A 836 -16.59 -3.79 17.62
N LEU A 837 -17.53 -4.18 16.74
CA LEU A 837 -18.97 -3.98 16.90
C LEU A 837 -19.58 -5.14 17.70
N THR A 838 -20.65 -4.89 18.46
CA THR A 838 -21.23 -5.90 19.37
C THR A 838 -22.24 -6.85 18.72
N ASN A 839 -22.73 -6.54 17.52
CA ASN A 839 -23.91 -7.15 16.92
C ASN A 839 -23.58 -7.88 15.60
N SER A 840 -24.57 -8.58 15.04
CA SER A 840 -24.36 -9.63 14.05
C SER A 840 -23.96 -9.13 12.65
N CYS A 841 -23.14 -9.95 11.99
CA CYS A 841 -22.70 -9.76 10.61
C CYS A 841 -23.42 -10.72 9.64
N LEU A 842 -23.35 -10.41 8.35
CA LEU A 842 -23.78 -11.26 7.25
C LEU A 842 -22.75 -11.22 6.11
N ILE A 843 -22.65 -12.31 5.36
CA ILE A 843 -21.84 -12.41 4.14
C ILE A 843 -22.82 -12.44 2.96
N ARG A 844 -22.60 -11.58 1.97
CA ARG A 844 -23.37 -11.57 0.70
C ARG A 844 -22.46 -11.74 -0.51
N ASN A 845 -23.00 -12.27 -1.59
CA ASN A 845 -22.35 -12.22 -2.89
C ASN A 845 -22.43 -10.77 -3.41
N ALA A 846 -21.29 -10.15 -3.71
CA ALA A 846 -21.21 -8.73 -4.06
C ALA A 846 -21.78 -8.39 -5.46
N ASN A 847 -22.01 -9.40 -6.29
CA ASN A 847 -22.51 -9.23 -7.66
C ASN A 847 -24.03 -9.49 -7.77
N THR A 848 -24.61 -10.30 -6.89
CA THR A 848 -26.06 -10.59 -6.84
C THR A 848 -26.79 -9.98 -5.64
N LEU A 849 -26.06 -9.46 -4.65
CA LEU A 849 -26.56 -8.98 -3.35
C LEU A 849 -27.35 -10.03 -2.53
N VAL A 850 -27.24 -11.31 -2.89
CA VAL A 850 -27.87 -12.41 -2.16
C VAL A 850 -27.05 -12.75 -0.92
N ASN A 851 -27.71 -12.84 0.24
CA ASN A 851 -27.10 -13.27 1.49
C ASN A 851 -26.76 -14.77 1.44
N VAL A 852 -25.53 -15.10 1.83
CA VAL A 852 -24.96 -16.46 1.80
C VAL A 852 -24.81 -17.01 3.22
N ALA A 853 -24.57 -16.13 4.21
CA ALA A 853 -24.66 -16.43 5.63
C ALA A 853 -25.19 -15.22 6.40
N THR A 854 -25.99 -15.42 7.45
CA THR A 854 -26.65 -14.37 8.23
C THR A 854 -26.65 -14.69 9.72
N GLY A 855 -26.51 -13.67 10.57
CA GLY A 855 -26.51 -13.87 12.03
C GLY A 855 -25.16 -14.34 12.57
N LEU A 856 -24.07 -14.04 11.85
CA LEU A 856 -22.71 -14.39 12.23
C LEU A 856 -22.26 -13.56 13.45
N PRO A 857 -21.44 -14.12 14.35
CA PRO A 857 -20.88 -13.39 15.49
C PRO A 857 -19.91 -12.28 15.04
N PRO A 858 -19.66 -11.26 15.90
CA PRO A 858 -18.72 -10.17 15.64
C PRO A 858 -17.31 -10.60 15.22
N SER A 859 -16.87 -11.78 15.66
CA SER A 859 -15.63 -12.42 15.25
C SER A 859 -15.84 -13.92 15.03
N GLY A 860 -15.16 -14.48 14.03
CA GLY A 860 -15.34 -15.88 13.67
C GLY A 860 -14.65 -16.29 12.39
N THR A 861 -14.86 -17.56 12.03
CA THR A 861 -14.34 -18.21 10.83
C THR A 861 -15.50 -18.91 10.13
N HIS A 862 -15.60 -18.76 8.81
CA HIS A 862 -16.60 -19.43 7.99
C HIS A 862 -15.95 -20.00 6.72
N ILE A 863 -16.31 -21.24 6.37
CA ILE A 863 -15.90 -21.88 5.12
C ILE A 863 -16.92 -21.48 4.05
N LEU A 864 -16.46 -20.98 2.90
CA LEU A 864 -17.35 -20.68 1.78
C LEU A 864 -17.56 -21.95 0.94
N SER A 865 -18.81 -22.24 0.59
CA SER A 865 -19.14 -23.42 -0.23
C SER A 865 -18.61 -23.27 -1.66
N PRO A 866 -18.16 -24.36 -2.32
CA PRO A 866 -17.54 -24.28 -3.64
C PRO A 866 -18.56 -23.90 -4.71
N ILE A 867 -18.49 -22.63 -5.14
CA ILE A 867 -19.11 -22.07 -6.34
C ILE A 867 -18.03 -21.22 -7.00
N GLU A 868 -17.89 -21.34 -8.32
CA GLU A 868 -16.78 -20.76 -9.10
C GLU A 868 -16.70 -19.23 -9.00
N ASP A 869 -15.46 -18.70 -9.03
CA ASP A 869 -15.03 -17.30 -9.14
C ASP A 869 -16.09 -16.23 -8.84
N THR A 870 -16.46 -16.11 -7.56
CA THR A 870 -17.43 -15.13 -7.10
C THR A 870 -16.86 -14.19 -6.04
N THR A 871 -17.23 -12.91 -6.15
CA THR A 871 -16.80 -11.84 -5.24
C THR A 871 -17.75 -11.76 -4.05
N TYR A 872 -17.22 -11.70 -2.83
CA TYR A 872 -18.02 -11.66 -1.59
C TYR A 872 -17.76 -10.38 -0.79
N GLU A 873 -18.75 -9.99 0.02
CA GLU A 873 -18.72 -8.79 0.85
C GLU A 873 -19.27 -9.13 2.25
N LEU A 874 -18.57 -8.67 3.29
CA LEU A 874 -18.98 -8.78 4.70
C LEU A 874 -19.68 -7.49 5.11
N VAL A 875 -20.88 -7.60 5.71
CA VAL A 875 -21.65 -6.45 6.20
C VAL A 875 -22.05 -6.70 7.65
N CYS A 876 -21.68 -5.80 8.56
CA CYS A 876 -22.07 -5.82 9.97
C CYS A 876 -22.99 -4.62 10.26
N VAL A 877 -23.99 -4.80 11.13
CA VAL A 877 -25.06 -3.80 11.33
C VAL A 877 -25.31 -3.61 12.83
N ASN A 878 -25.70 -2.39 13.23
CA ASN A 878 -26.18 -2.08 14.58
C ASN A 878 -27.71 -1.90 14.59
N ASP A 879 -28.32 -1.94 15.78
CA ASP A 879 -29.78 -2.01 15.94
C ASP A 879 -30.53 -0.70 15.61
N SER A 880 -29.86 0.31 15.06
CA SER A 880 -30.45 1.57 14.58
C SER A 880 -30.54 1.67 13.04
N GLY A 881 -30.18 0.61 12.31
CA GLY A 881 -30.38 0.51 10.86
C GLY A 881 -29.56 1.50 10.02
N SER A 882 -28.53 2.12 10.61
CA SER A 882 -27.69 3.13 9.98
C SER A 882 -26.22 2.67 10.02
N SER A 883 -25.59 2.53 8.85
CA SER A 883 -24.19 2.12 8.74
C SER A 883 -23.24 3.15 9.35
N VAL A 884 -22.41 2.74 10.30
CA VAL A 884 -21.40 3.59 10.96
C VAL A 884 -20.00 3.16 10.53
N SER A 885 -19.15 4.14 10.21
CA SER A 885 -17.77 3.94 9.76
C SER A 885 -16.86 3.37 10.85
N SER A 886 -15.96 2.46 10.46
CA SER A 886 -14.76 2.08 11.22
C SER A 886 -13.52 2.21 10.33
N ASP A 887 -12.33 2.29 10.94
CA ASP A 887 -11.04 2.37 10.22
C ASP A 887 -10.83 1.20 9.25
N PRO A 888 -10.19 1.42 8.07
CA PRO A 888 -9.98 0.36 7.07
C PRO A 888 -8.76 -0.54 7.35
N ASP A 889 -7.89 -0.21 8.30
CA ASP A 889 -6.58 -0.85 8.47
C ASP A 889 -6.57 -2.17 9.28
N GLU A 890 -7.72 -2.73 9.67
CA GLU A 890 -7.75 -4.02 10.40
C GLU A 890 -8.88 -5.01 10.00
N LEU A 891 -8.46 -6.27 9.83
CA LEU A 891 -9.22 -7.52 10.10
C LEU A 891 -10.18 -8.11 9.03
N VAL A 892 -9.65 -8.35 7.82
CA VAL A 892 -9.97 -9.59 7.07
C VAL A 892 -8.70 -10.37 6.78
N LYS A 893 -8.64 -11.65 7.18
CA LYS A 893 -7.65 -12.62 6.67
C LYS A 893 -8.37 -13.77 5.98
N VAL A 894 -8.21 -13.83 4.66
CA VAL A 894 -8.49 -15.04 3.89
C VAL A 894 -7.27 -15.94 4.00
N ILE A 895 -7.49 -17.20 4.38
CA ILE A 895 -6.48 -18.25 4.24
C ILE A 895 -6.91 -19.10 3.05
N ASP A 896 -6.19 -18.94 1.95
CA ASP A 896 -6.24 -19.84 0.81
C ASP A 896 -5.31 -21.04 1.11
N PRO A 897 -5.80 -22.29 1.08
CA PRO A 897 -4.96 -23.46 1.36
C PRO A 897 -3.98 -23.79 0.23
N ASP A 898 -4.22 -23.33 -1.01
CA ASP A 898 -3.44 -23.67 -2.19
C ASP A 898 -2.47 -22.53 -2.61
N TYR A 899 -2.61 -21.31 -2.06
CA TYR A 899 -1.73 -20.17 -2.34
C TYR A 899 -0.58 -20.02 -1.32
N ILE A 900 0.45 -20.85 -1.45
CA ILE A 900 1.74 -20.70 -0.73
C ILE A 900 2.83 -20.28 -1.73
N GLU A 901 3.20 -19.00 -1.72
CA GLU A 901 4.50 -18.50 -2.21
C GLU A 901 5.19 -17.63 -1.15
N ASN A 902 6.48 -17.32 -1.39
CA ASN A 902 7.49 -16.89 -0.40
C ASN A 902 7.40 -15.42 0.04
#